data_AF-A0A7K4I8Q3-F1
#
_entry.id   AF-A0A7K4I8Q3-F1
#
_cell.length_a   1.000
_cell.length_b   1.000
_cell.length_c   1.000
_cell.angle_alpha   90.00
_cell.angle_beta   90.00
_cell.angle_gamma   90.00
#
_symmetry.space_group_name_H-M   'P 1'
#
loop_
_entity.id
_entity.type
_entity.pdbx_description
1 polymer ?
#
loop_
_entity_poly.entity_id
_entity_poly.type
_entity_poly.pdbx_seq_one_letter_code
_entity_poly.pdbx_strand_id
1 'polypeptide(L)'
;MLQTITKRLKRFLHAKRGISNVIVIMLSLILIVIIVSNVVLWSYQMNQLDWEKMQENIAITNVESVKNVWFYNPYAYSPWGATSWLSGSISDLAANDGNYMAFKSYYSGTNTLDFVDNNTSDVDSFRNIGTHGSFPAQQAGPDSVFDILTEESTGIVFRQVTVSSEQTTTNTEWTAVSGASVSFTPRALTEEWLILVTADIRSSSSSENRARFRYTINGVPRGETGVQQGTTSTTPIEPYNVYFHFSRITGVASQQTVSFQFQASLGSTAYARNIHILCIRLDEAGLEYTEINGDTSITSTAAQTLATLQFTPPSSGDYIVTYCTLVSELPTGPGGAETWLDYDAGTNIYPVAWSTPNTRRIHSDRSQFEPHGLFTKINLNTTQHTLMVQARLRTAGETSTARDIRIAAFRVDAFDFLEFDEDTAVNSTTAASTVRSVVNVANPSEQSDYLILAGIHTISSGTSSRESGGIEIDDVSVQMKGDRRLSYAEIARIAAHYAYVKTSSAGFKVETTFGTGGVGTNTIYSKQSVIYVLKIPKNYELDLEVQWTNVTYDLPNEELCIFGGAMALENLQVDVWNGSIWSNVFANLSSGWNNVSVSAYLTSSTFTIRFKATNETNDTTQDRWNIDAVLLHFWHNEYTAEVVFLGSSNTAIWGQLNWTVGSAWTVGSVNVTLQLYNYTLDDYSTSGNGYIAYTSNSTPNINENKNQTITVNPAHFRNATGQWRMKIRGVKATDTQFDLRVDLIEYKVTEIATRFTFKNKGSLTTHLVSLWIINSTVHKHYNINVFVNSGEILSYDDVNTVLPNGEYIAKVVTQRGNIAVFTNA
;
A
#
# COMPACT_ATOMS: atom_id res chain seq x y z
N MET A 1 -22.35 -93.97 138.74
CA MET A 1 -21.19 -93.08 138.56
C MET A 1 -21.17 -92.30 137.21
N LEU A 2 -22.21 -91.96 136.45
CA LEU A 2 -23.68 -91.93 136.54
C LEU A 2 -24.32 -91.39 137.84
N GLN A 3 -23.50 -90.93 138.79
CA GLN A 3 -23.96 -90.33 140.05
C GLN A 3 -23.20 -89.04 140.38
N THR A 4 -22.08 -88.75 139.71
CA THR A 4 -21.30 -87.53 139.91
C THR A 4 -21.71 -86.40 138.94
N ILE A 5 -22.23 -86.73 137.75
CA ILE A 5 -22.77 -85.75 136.78
C ILE A 5 -24.20 -85.33 137.15
N THR A 6 -25.01 -86.23 137.73
CA THR A 6 -26.35 -85.92 138.22
C THR A 6 -26.35 -84.99 139.44
N LYS A 7 -25.22 -84.87 140.15
CA LYS A 7 -25.08 -84.02 141.36
C LYS A 7 -24.72 -82.56 141.06
N ARG A 8 -24.30 -82.21 139.84
CA ARG A 8 -24.04 -80.81 139.44
C ARG A 8 -25.21 -80.12 138.73
N LEU A 9 -26.19 -80.86 138.19
CA LEU A 9 -27.41 -80.28 137.60
C LEU A 9 -28.51 -79.91 138.61
N LYS A 10 -28.35 -80.23 139.90
CA LYS A 10 -29.32 -79.88 140.96
C LYS A 10 -28.99 -78.62 141.76
N ARG A 11 -27.95 -77.86 141.41
CA ARG A 11 -27.73 -76.50 141.95
C ARG A 11 -28.43 -75.46 141.08
N PHE A 12 -29.77 -75.52 141.17
CA PHE A 12 -30.75 -74.44 141.05
C PHE A 12 -30.79 -73.69 139.69
N LEU A 13 -31.72 -73.97 138.77
CA LEU A 13 -33.18 -73.82 138.94
C LEU A 13 -33.65 -72.48 139.56
N HIS A 14 -32.78 -71.49 139.79
CA HIS A 14 -33.15 -70.14 140.29
C HIS A 14 -32.23 -69.03 139.73
N ALA A 15 -32.30 -68.77 138.42
CA ALA A 15 -31.78 -67.51 137.84
C ALA A 15 -32.55 -67.16 136.55
N LYS A 16 -33.84 -66.80 136.68
CA LYS A 16 -34.73 -66.40 135.56
C LYS A 16 -34.29 -65.12 134.81
N ARG A 17 -33.14 -64.50 135.13
CA ARG A 17 -32.60 -63.31 134.43
C ARG A 17 -31.46 -63.62 133.42
N GLY A 18 -30.74 -64.74 133.55
CA GLY A 18 -29.62 -65.07 132.65
C GLY A 18 -30.06 -65.59 131.27
N ILE A 19 -31.12 -66.40 131.23
CA ILE A 19 -31.69 -66.93 129.98
C ILE A 19 -32.40 -65.82 129.19
N SER A 20 -33.02 -64.85 129.89
CA SER A 20 -33.67 -63.70 129.25
C SER A 20 -32.67 -62.79 128.54
N ASN A 21 -31.51 -62.51 129.14
CA ASN A 21 -30.51 -61.64 128.49
C ASN A 21 -29.86 -62.31 127.28
N VAL A 22 -29.62 -63.63 127.31
CA VAL A 22 -29.08 -64.36 126.16
C VAL A 22 -30.11 -64.46 125.03
N ILE A 23 -31.39 -64.72 125.34
CA ILE A 23 -32.47 -64.73 124.35
C ILE A 23 -32.71 -63.33 123.78
N VAL A 24 -32.67 -62.27 124.61
CA VAL A 24 -32.82 -60.89 124.14
C VAL A 24 -31.64 -60.47 123.27
N ILE A 25 -30.38 -60.82 123.63
CA ILE A 25 -29.21 -60.55 122.77
C ILE A 25 -29.29 -61.34 121.47
N MET A 26 -29.65 -62.63 121.50
CA MET A 26 -29.80 -63.46 120.30
C MET A 26 -30.93 -62.96 119.39
N LEU A 27 -32.10 -62.62 119.95
CA LEU A 27 -33.22 -62.04 119.18
C LEU A 27 -32.87 -60.64 118.66
N SER A 28 -32.13 -59.82 119.43
CA SER A 28 -31.68 -58.50 118.98
C SER A 28 -30.61 -58.61 117.89
N LEU A 29 -29.70 -59.60 117.96
CA LEU A 29 -28.72 -59.86 116.92
C LEU A 29 -29.40 -60.34 115.63
N ILE A 30 -30.38 -61.24 115.75
CA ILE A 30 -31.21 -61.71 114.62
C ILE A 30 -32.00 -60.54 114.01
N LEU A 31 -32.60 -59.69 114.84
CA LEU A 31 -33.33 -58.51 114.38
C LEU A 31 -32.41 -57.50 113.68
N ILE A 32 -31.21 -57.25 114.21
CA ILE A 32 -30.20 -56.38 113.61
C ILE A 32 -29.71 -56.95 112.28
N VAL A 33 -29.44 -58.27 112.19
CA VAL A 33 -29.04 -58.91 110.93
C VAL A 33 -30.16 -58.79 109.89
N ILE A 34 -31.42 -59.01 110.26
CA ILE A 34 -32.56 -58.85 109.33
C ILE A 34 -32.69 -57.39 108.86
N ILE A 35 -32.57 -56.42 109.77
CA ILE A 35 -32.66 -54.99 109.42
C ILE A 35 -31.49 -54.58 108.52
N VAL A 36 -30.25 -54.95 108.86
CA VAL A 36 -29.06 -54.62 108.06
C VAL A 36 -29.13 -55.30 106.69
N SER A 37 -29.55 -56.57 106.61
CA SER A 37 -29.75 -57.25 105.32
C SER A 37 -30.83 -56.57 104.47
N ASN A 38 -31.94 -56.12 105.06
CA ASN A 38 -32.97 -55.37 104.32
C ASN A 38 -32.49 -53.98 103.89
N VAL A 39 -31.70 -53.27 104.70
CA VAL A 39 -31.14 -51.97 104.34
C VAL A 39 -30.09 -52.11 103.24
N VAL A 40 -29.24 -53.14 103.28
CA VAL A 40 -28.25 -53.43 102.23
C VAL A 40 -28.95 -53.88 100.95
N LEU A 41 -29.98 -54.73 101.03
CA LEU A 41 -30.74 -55.17 99.86
C LEU A 41 -31.53 -54.00 99.23
N TRP A 42 -32.13 -53.14 100.05
CA TRP A 42 -32.80 -51.93 99.58
C TRP A 42 -31.81 -50.92 99.01
N SER A 43 -30.63 -50.73 99.61
CA SER A 43 -29.57 -49.89 99.05
C SER A 43 -29.05 -50.45 97.72
N TYR A 44 -28.93 -51.76 97.59
CA TYR A 44 -28.54 -52.42 96.34
C TYR A 44 -29.63 -52.27 95.27
N GLN A 45 -30.90 -52.50 95.61
CA GLN A 45 -32.04 -52.34 94.70
C GLN A 45 -32.29 -50.88 94.32
N MET A 46 -32.13 -49.93 95.23
CA MET A 46 -32.24 -48.49 94.93
C MET A 46 -31.04 -47.99 94.14
N ASN A 47 -29.82 -48.47 94.42
CA ASN A 47 -28.67 -48.18 93.55
C ASN A 47 -28.85 -48.79 92.16
N GLN A 48 -29.43 -49.99 92.02
CA GLN A 48 -29.76 -50.55 90.71
C GLN A 48 -30.85 -49.74 90.01
N LEU A 49 -31.92 -49.35 90.70
CA LEU A 49 -33.01 -48.54 90.15
C LEU A 49 -32.53 -47.14 89.76
N ASP A 50 -31.68 -46.52 90.57
CA ASP A 50 -31.03 -45.25 90.27
C ASP A 50 -30.07 -45.41 89.09
N TRP A 51 -29.32 -46.52 89.01
CA TRP A 51 -28.46 -46.82 87.87
C TRP A 51 -29.26 -47.02 86.57
N GLU A 52 -30.39 -47.74 86.62
CA GLU A 52 -31.30 -47.94 85.49
C GLU A 52 -32.04 -46.66 85.08
N LYS A 53 -32.38 -45.76 86.03
CA LYS A 53 -33.03 -44.46 85.76
C LYS A 53 -32.05 -43.35 85.38
N MET A 54 -30.77 -43.47 85.74
CA MET A 54 -29.72 -42.49 85.40
C MET A 54 -28.93 -42.88 84.15
N GLN A 55 -29.15 -44.07 83.58
CA GLN A 55 -28.52 -44.50 82.34
C GLN A 55 -29.11 -43.75 81.15
N GLU A 56 -28.24 -43.14 80.31
CA GLU A 56 -28.71 -42.59 79.04
C GLU A 56 -28.98 -43.75 78.08
N ASN A 57 -30.21 -43.85 77.60
CA ASN A 57 -30.64 -44.90 76.68
C ASN A 57 -31.08 -44.26 75.38
N ILE A 58 -30.14 -44.08 74.46
CA ILE A 58 -30.37 -43.47 73.15
C ILE A 58 -30.44 -44.57 72.08
N ALA A 59 -31.28 -44.39 71.07
CA ALA A 59 -31.33 -45.24 69.88
C ALA A 59 -31.37 -44.38 68.62
N ILE A 60 -30.67 -44.81 67.56
CA ILE A 60 -30.87 -44.29 66.21
C ILE A 60 -31.96 -45.17 65.58
N THR A 61 -33.09 -44.56 65.23
CA THR A 61 -34.29 -45.26 64.76
C THR A 61 -34.44 -45.25 63.24
N ASN A 62 -33.91 -44.22 62.58
CA ASN A 62 -33.85 -44.13 61.12
C ASN A 62 -32.64 -43.29 60.71
N VAL A 63 -32.06 -43.61 59.56
CA VAL A 63 -31.03 -42.82 58.88
C VAL A 63 -31.38 -42.79 57.40
N GLU A 64 -31.65 -41.60 56.87
CA GLU A 64 -32.09 -41.43 55.48
C GLU A 64 -31.45 -40.20 54.83
N SER A 65 -31.37 -40.20 53.49
CA SER A 65 -30.94 -39.03 52.74
C SER A 65 -32.14 -38.12 52.46
N VAL A 66 -32.00 -36.82 52.75
CA VAL A 66 -33.02 -35.80 52.52
C VAL A 66 -32.51 -34.72 51.59
N LYS A 67 -33.42 -34.13 50.81
CA LYS A 67 -33.12 -33.07 49.86
C LYS A 67 -33.73 -31.75 50.34
N ASN A 68 -32.89 -30.74 50.53
CA ASN A 68 -33.31 -29.38 50.88
C ASN A 68 -33.08 -28.46 49.68
N VAL A 69 -34.00 -27.53 49.41
CA VAL A 69 -33.93 -26.63 48.26
C VAL A 69 -33.74 -25.20 48.76
N TRP A 70 -32.73 -24.52 48.20
CA TRP A 70 -32.41 -23.14 48.51
C TRP A 70 -32.35 -22.29 47.25
N PHE A 71 -32.73 -21.03 47.38
CA PHE A 71 -32.73 -20.03 46.31
C PHE A 71 -31.74 -18.93 46.68
N TYR A 72 -30.82 -18.62 45.77
CA TYR A 72 -29.86 -17.54 45.94
C TYR A 72 -30.00 -16.54 44.80
N ASN A 73 -30.03 -15.27 45.15
CA ASN A 73 -30.05 -14.14 44.22
C ASN A 73 -28.70 -13.40 44.29
N PRO A 74 -28.35 -12.62 43.26
CA PRO A 74 -27.11 -11.84 43.30
C PRO A 74 -27.18 -10.76 44.39
N TYR A 75 -26.01 -10.38 44.92
CA TYR A 75 -25.85 -9.23 45.82
C TYR A 75 -25.04 -8.11 45.19
N ALA A 76 -24.37 -8.36 44.05
CA ALA A 76 -23.60 -7.37 43.30
C ALA A 76 -23.65 -7.68 41.79
N TYR A 77 -23.28 -6.68 40.99
CA TYR A 77 -23.09 -6.82 39.55
C TYR A 77 -21.86 -6.03 39.11
N SER A 78 -21.32 -6.36 37.94
CA SER A 78 -20.18 -5.70 37.31
C SER A 78 -20.38 -5.67 35.80
N PRO A 79 -20.70 -4.49 35.21
CA PRO A 79 -20.73 -4.33 33.77
C PRO A 79 -19.33 -4.57 33.17
N TRP A 80 -19.27 -5.25 32.02
CA TRP A 80 -18.03 -5.54 31.31
C TRP A 80 -17.96 -4.78 29.98
N GLY A 81 -16.74 -4.52 29.51
CA GLY A 81 -16.48 -3.60 28.42
C GLY A 81 -16.91 -2.18 28.79
N ALA A 82 -17.54 -1.47 27.85
CA ALA A 82 -18.14 -0.15 28.10
C ALA A 82 -19.66 -0.22 28.33
N THR A 83 -20.18 -1.40 28.72
CA THR A 83 -21.59 -1.57 29.11
C THR A 83 -21.90 -0.64 30.28
N SER A 84 -22.97 0.14 30.21
CA SER A 84 -23.36 1.06 31.29
C SER A 84 -24.67 0.63 31.95
N TRP A 85 -24.76 0.80 33.27
CA TRP A 85 -26.03 0.64 33.98
C TRP A 85 -26.97 1.80 33.64
N LEU A 86 -28.23 1.49 33.35
CA LEU A 86 -29.25 2.47 32.97
C LEU A 86 -30.27 2.71 34.10
N SER A 87 -30.82 1.63 34.66
CA SER A 87 -31.91 1.70 35.65
C SER A 87 -32.12 0.37 36.38
N GLY A 88 -32.97 0.38 37.41
CA GLY A 88 -33.27 -0.77 38.25
C GLY A 88 -32.16 -1.09 39.25
N SER A 89 -32.38 -2.10 40.08
CA SER A 89 -31.49 -2.48 41.18
C SER A 89 -31.43 -3.99 41.37
N ILE A 90 -30.55 -4.44 42.25
CA ILE A 90 -30.33 -5.87 42.51
C ILE A 90 -31.57 -6.55 43.10
N SER A 91 -32.44 -5.80 43.80
CA SER A 91 -33.70 -6.36 44.31
C SER A 91 -34.65 -6.80 43.20
N ASP A 92 -34.53 -6.19 42.02
CA ASP A 92 -35.40 -6.46 40.88
C ASP A 92 -35.03 -7.79 40.20
N LEU A 93 -33.91 -8.42 40.58
CA LEU A 93 -33.47 -9.70 40.04
C LEU A 93 -33.99 -10.92 40.83
N ALA A 94 -34.76 -10.68 41.90
CA ALA A 94 -35.19 -11.72 42.83
C ALA A 94 -36.39 -12.55 42.32
N ALA A 95 -37.22 -11.99 41.46
CA ALA A 95 -38.41 -12.62 40.91
C ALA A 95 -38.67 -12.12 39.48
N ASN A 96 -39.11 -13.01 38.60
CA ASN A 96 -39.58 -12.60 37.27
C ASN A 96 -40.97 -11.97 37.42
N ASP A 97 -41.01 -10.66 37.59
CA ASP A 97 -42.23 -9.88 37.84
C ASP A 97 -42.42 -8.69 36.89
N GLY A 98 -41.49 -8.50 35.95
CA GLY A 98 -41.50 -7.43 34.95
C GLY A 98 -40.80 -6.15 35.41
N ASN A 99 -40.20 -6.13 36.61
CA ASN A 99 -39.31 -5.06 37.04
C ASN A 99 -37.88 -5.36 36.60
N TYR A 100 -37.38 -4.60 35.63
CA TYR A 100 -36.09 -4.89 35.02
C TYR A 100 -34.95 -4.04 35.59
N MET A 101 -33.81 -4.69 35.81
CA MET A 101 -32.51 -4.03 35.83
C MET A 101 -31.97 -3.92 34.40
N ALA A 102 -31.65 -2.71 33.94
CA ALA A 102 -31.31 -2.44 32.55
C ALA A 102 -29.86 -1.97 32.36
N PHE A 103 -29.24 -2.41 31.26
CA PHE A 103 -27.87 -2.09 30.87
C PHE A 103 -27.79 -1.69 29.39
N LYS A 104 -27.06 -0.63 29.07
CA LYS A 104 -26.83 -0.14 27.70
C LYS A 104 -25.66 -0.88 27.06
N SER A 105 -25.83 -1.34 25.83
CA SER A 105 -24.76 -1.90 25.01
C SER A 105 -23.72 -0.84 24.64
N TYR A 106 -22.49 -1.25 24.37
CA TYR A 106 -21.42 -0.43 23.83
C TYR A 106 -21.07 -0.84 22.40
N TYR A 107 -20.45 0.06 21.64
CA TYR A 107 -19.98 -0.23 20.28
C TYR A 107 -18.85 -1.26 20.32
N SER A 108 -19.04 -2.38 19.62
CA SER A 108 -18.07 -3.48 19.48
C SER A 108 -17.71 -3.77 18.02
N GLY A 109 -18.14 -2.91 17.09
CA GLY A 109 -17.82 -3.02 15.67
C GLY A 109 -16.40 -2.60 15.32
N THR A 110 -16.03 -2.76 14.05
CA THR A 110 -14.76 -2.29 13.48
C THR A 110 -14.99 -0.99 12.71
N ASN A 111 -14.02 -0.06 12.79
CA ASN A 111 -13.98 1.17 12.01
C ASN A 111 -12.52 1.50 11.71
N THR A 112 -12.10 1.32 10.47
CA THR A 112 -10.69 1.37 10.06
C THR A 112 -10.52 2.28 8.85
N LEU A 113 -9.43 3.05 8.87
CA LEU A 113 -8.97 3.86 7.75
C LEU A 113 -7.66 3.26 7.24
N ASP A 114 -7.53 3.12 5.93
CA ASP A 114 -6.35 2.56 5.27
C ASP A 114 -5.90 3.48 4.14
N PHE A 115 -4.71 4.07 4.29
CA PHE A 115 -4.17 5.03 3.34
C PHE A 115 -3.52 4.33 2.16
N VAL A 116 -3.45 5.02 1.03
CA VAL A 116 -2.83 4.47 -0.19
C VAL A 116 -1.35 4.11 0.04
N ASP A 117 -0.90 2.98 -0.51
CA ASP A 117 0.43 2.43 -0.22
C ASP A 117 1.52 2.90 -1.21
N ASN A 118 1.20 2.89 -2.51
CA ASN A 118 2.18 3.17 -3.57
C ASN A 118 1.53 3.80 -4.82
N ASN A 119 2.38 4.41 -5.65
CA ASN A 119 2.04 5.06 -6.93
C ASN A 119 2.81 4.47 -8.12
N THR A 120 3.18 3.18 -8.02
CA THR A 120 3.98 2.47 -9.04
C THR A 120 3.19 1.36 -9.72
N SER A 121 1.86 1.37 -9.56
CA SER A 121 0.97 0.45 -10.23
C SER A 121 0.98 0.69 -11.75
N ASP A 122 0.74 -0.39 -12.49
CA ASP A 122 0.57 -0.41 -13.95
C ASP A 122 -0.36 -1.59 -14.28
N VAL A 123 -1.62 -1.51 -13.84
CA VAL A 123 -2.58 -2.62 -13.99
C VAL A 123 -3.09 -2.77 -15.42
N ASP A 124 -3.02 -1.70 -16.22
CA ASP A 124 -3.48 -1.68 -17.60
C ASP A 124 -2.34 -1.76 -18.64
N SER A 125 -1.08 -1.87 -18.18
CA SER A 125 0.12 -1.90 -19.02
C SER A 125 0.38 -0.60 -19.79
N PHE A 126 -0.23 0.52 -19.35
CA PHE A 126 0.08 1.85 -19.80
C PHE A 126 0.86 2.59 -18.72
N ARG A 127 2.00 3.17 -19.13
CA ARG A 127 2.81 3.98 -18.25
C ARG A 127 2.02 5.20 -17.77
N ASN A 128 2.09 5.47 -16.47
CA ASN A 128 1.65 6.72 -15.87
C ASN A 128 2.13 7.98 -16.63
N ILE A 129 1.19 8.89 -16.92
CA ILE A 129 1.38 10.18 -17.57
C ILE A 129 1.14 11.29 -16.53
N GLY A 130 2.06 12.25 -16.44
CA GLY A 130 2.01 13.30 -15.43
C GLY A 130 2.94 13.03 -14.26
N THR A 131 2.79 13.84 -13.21
CA THR A 131 3.69 13.78 -12.05
C THR A 131 2.96 14.01 -10.73
N HIS A 132 3.43 13.31 -9.70
CA HIS A 132 3.15 13.61 -8.30
C HIS A 132 4.19 14.62 -7.79
N GLY A 133 3.76 15.67 -7.11
CA GLY A 133 4.64 16.60 -6.42
C GLY A 133 5.20 16.01 -5.11
N SER A 134 4.35 15.29 -4.36
CA SER A 134 4.71 14.64 -3.09
C SER A 134 3.68 13.56 -2.73
N PHE A 135 3.81 12.37 -3.31
CA PHE A 135 2.92 11.24 -3.01
C PHE A 135 2.71 10.92 -1.52
N PRO A 136 3.71 11.05 -0.61
CA PRO A 136 3.51 10.83 0.82
C PRO A 136 2.43 11.71 1.47
N ALA A 137 2.08 12.85 0.86
CA ALA A 137 0.96 13.67 1.32
C ALA A 137 -0.34 12.87 1.28
N GLN A 138 -0.61 12.14 0.19
CA GLN A 138 -1.82 11.29 0.05
C GLN A 138 -1.93 10.20 1.12
N GLN A 139 -0.82 9.85 1.78
CA GLN A 139 -0.72 8.77 2.75
C GLN A 139 -1.01 9.22 4.20
N ALA A 140 -1.41 10.47 4.38
CA ALA A 140 -1.77 11.06 5.66
C ALA A 140 -2.88 12.11 5.46
N GLY A 141 -3.20 12.84 6.54
CA GLY A 141 -4.10 13.99 6.46
C GLY A 141 -5.60 13.68 6.64
N PRO A 142 -6.46 14.69 6.42
CA PRO A 142 -6.14 16.01 5.87
C PRO A 142 -5.31 16.86 6.83
N ASP A 143 -4.15 17.36 6.40
CA ASP A 143 -3.25 18.18 7.21
C ASP A 143 -2.73 19.43 6.48
N SER A 144 -3.29 19.73 5.30
CA SER A 144 -2.91 20.83 4.41
C SER A 144 -1.52 20.70 3.79
N VAL A 145 -0.91 19.51 3.84
CA VAL A 145 0.23 19.14 2.99
C VAL A 145 -0.33 18.41 1.78
N PHE A 146 -0.20 18.99 0.58
CA PHE A 146 -0.80 18.44 -0.62
C PHE A 146 0.23 17.73 -1.51
N ASP A 147 -0.18 16.62 -2.10
CA ASP A 147 0.37 16.16 -3.36
C ASP A 147 -0.20 17.01 -4.49
N ILE A 148 0.66 17.47 -5.40
CA ILE A 148 0.24 18.27 -6.56
C ILE A 148 0.33 17.37 -7.77
N LEU A 149 -0.82 16.90 -8.25
CA LEU A 149 -0.89 16.18 -9.52
C LEU A 149 -0.75 17.20 -10.64
N THR A 150 0.21 16.99 -11.54
CA THR A 150 0.50 17.90 -12.65
C THR A 150 0.56 17.11 -13.94
N GLU A 151 -0.17 17.56 -14.95
CA GLU A 151 -0.16 16.95 -16.28
C GLU A 151 1.23 16.97 -16.94
N GLU A 152 1.47 16.04 -17.85
CA GLU A 152 2.67 15.96 -18.68
C GLU A 152 2.34 16.23 -20.15
N SER A 153 3.22 16.92 -20.87
CA SER A 153 3.06 17.09 -22.31
C SER A 153 3.37 15.79 -23.07
N THR A 154 2.46 15.31 -23.92
CA THR A 154 2.53 14.01 -24.63
C THR A 154 2.66 14.10 -26.14
N GLY A 155 2.48 15.29 -26.74
CA GLY A 155 2.63 15.51 -28.18
C GLY A 155 4.09 15.47 -28.66
N ILE A 156 4.46 16.39 -29.55
CA ILE A 156 5.85 16.55 -29.99
C ILE A 156 6.68 17.08 -28.81
N VAL A 157 7.48 16.20 -28.23
CA VAL A 157 8.41 16.52 -27.14
C VAL A 157 9.85 16.56 -27.64
N PHE A 158 10.70 17.33 -26.96
CA PHE A 158 12.11 17.44 -27.31
C PHE A 158 13.02 17.47 -26.08
N ARG A 159 14.30 17.24 -26.35
CA ARG A 159 15.41 17.52 -25.44
C ARG A 159 16.49 18.19 -26.25
N GLN A 160 17.06 19.25 -25.72
CA GLN A 160 18.11 19.97 -26.40
C GLN A 160 19.22 20.40 -25.46
N VAL A 161 20.41 20.56 -26.02
CA VAL A 161 21.53 21.20 -25.34
C VAL A 161 22.21 22.18 -26.29
N THR A 162 22.66 23.31 -25.75
CA THR A 162 23.37 24.35 -26.49
C THR A 162 24.66 24.71 -25.76
N VAL A 163 25.78 24.69 -26.46
CA VAL A 163 27.09 25.17 -25.98
C VAL A 163 27.60 26.24 -26.95
N SER A 164 27.28 27.50 -26.65
CA SER A 164 27.68 28.65 -27.46
C SER A 164 29.17 29.01 -27.32
N SER A 165 29.77 28.71 -26.18
CA SER A 165 31.17 29.04 -25.90
C SER A 165 32.14 28.19 -26.71
N GLU A 166 33.30 28.78 -27.04
CA GLU A 166 34.38 28.07 -27.71
C GLU A 166 35.03 27.04 -26.78
N GLN A 167 35.07 25.81 -27.25
CA GLN A 167 35.65 24.63 -26.60
C GLN A 167 36.89 24.22 -27.39
N THR A 168 37.93 23.75 -26.69
CA THR A 168 39.21 23.40 -27.34
C THR A 168 39.78 22.10 -26.80
N THR A 169 40.47 21.33 -27.63
CA THR A 169 41.28 20.19 -27.20
C THR A 169 42.56 20.05 -28.00
N THR A 170 43.62 19.57 -27.36
CA THR A 170 44.89 19.16 -27.99
C THR A 170 45.08 17.64 -27.96
N ASN A 171 44.14 16.90 -27.38
CA ASN A 171 44.21 15.45 -27.26
C ASN A 171 44.08 14.77 -28.62
N THR A 172 44.88 13.74 -28.85
CA THR A 172 44.78 12.87 -30.03
C THR A 172 43.74 11.77 -29.91
N GLU A 173 43.15 11.63 -28.72
CA GLU A 173 42.02 10.74 -28.44
C GLU A 173 40.71 11.52 -28.45
N TRP A 174 39.61 10.82 -28.77
CA TRP A 174 38.26 11.38 -28.74
C TRP A 174 37.93 11.93 -27.35
N THR A 175 37.73 13.24 -27.28
CA THR A 175 37.38 13.97 -26.07
C THR A 175 35.92 14.41 -26.16
N ALA A 176 35.13 14.12 -25.12
CA ALA A 176 33.76 14.65 -25.02
C ALA A 176 33.80 16.15 -24.69
N VAL A 177 32.90 16.92 -25.30
CA VAL A 177 32.75 18.33 -24.95
C VAL A 177 31.88 18.46 -23.71
N SER A 178 32.39 19.12 -22.67
CA SER A 178 31.65 19.33 -21.43
C SER A 178 30.34 20.08 -21.68
N GLY A 179 29.24 19.55 -21.15
CA GLY A 179 27.90 20.13 -21.34
C GLY A 179 27.27 19.88 -22.71
N ALA A 180 28.00 19.38 -23.72
CA ALA A 180 27.43 19.02 -25.02
C ALA A 180 26.92 17.57 -25.03
N SER A 181 26.05 17.24 -24.07
CA SER A 181 25.42 15.93 -23.96
C SER A 181 23.97 16.06 -23.51
N VAL A 182 23.09 15.25 -24.09
CA VAL A 182 21.68 15.19 -23.75
C VAL A 182 21.26 13.73 -23.51
N SER A 183 20.45 13.51 -22.49
CA SER A 183 19.92 12.18 -22.17
C SER A 183 18.40 12.21 -22.01
N PHE A 184 17.74 11.15 -22.47
CA PHE A 184 16.29 11.01 -22.42
C PHE A 184 15.88 9.54 -22.49
N THR A 185 14.67 9.20 -22.05
CA THR A 185 14.16 7.82 -22.10
C THR A 185 12.86 7.84 -22.90
N PRO A 186 12.82 7.20 -24.08
CA PRO A 186 11.57 7.01 -24.84
C PRO A 186 10.49 6.34 -23.99
N ARG A 187 9.22 6.71 -24.15
CA ARG A 187 8.12 6.16 -23.35
C ARG A 187 7.59 4.83 -23.88
N ALA A 188 7.67 4.62 -25.19
CA ALA A 188 7.24 3.40 -25.85
C ALA A 188 8.24 2.95 -26.93
N LEU A 189 8.15 1.69 -27.33
CA LEU A 189 8.99 1.15 -28.42
C LEU A 189 8.64 1.72 -29.80
N THR A 190 7.47 2.35 -29.91
CA THR A 190 6.95 2.95 -31.13
C THR A 190 7.39 4.38 -31.34
N GLU A 191 7.99 5.04 -30.33
CA GLU A 191 8.42 6.43 -30.47
C GLU A 191 9.57 6.55 -31.48
N GLU A 192 9.56 7.61 -32.28
CA GLU A 192 10.63 7.89 -33.24
C GLU A 192 11.23 9.26 -32.99
N TRP A 193 12.53 9.29 -32.71
CA TRP A 193 13.26 10.50 -32.37
C TRP A 193 14.26 10.84 -33.45
N LEU A 194 14.19 12.07 -33.96
CA LEU A 194 15.20 12.64 -34.86
C LEU A 194 16.23 13.42 -34.04
N ILE A 195 17.50 13.12 -34.26
CA ILE A 195 18.64 13.75 -33.60
C ILE A 195 19.32 14.65 -34.63
N LEU A 196 19.35 15.96 -34.37
CA LEU A 196 19.99 16.96 -35.21
C LEU A 196 21.18 17.52 -34.44
N VAL A 197 22.36 17.49 -35.05
CA VAL A 197 23.60 17.98 -34.43
C VAL A 197 24.25 19.01 -35.32
N THR A 198 24.51 20.19 -34.77
CA THR A 198 25.24 21.26 -35.45
C THR A 198 26.35 21.82 -34.59
N ALA A 199 27.43 22.29 -35.21
CA ALA A 199 28.50 22.99 -34.52
C ALA A 199 29.32 23.85 -35.48
N ASP A 200 29.92 24.93 -34.97
CA ASP A 200 30.99 25.64 -35.65
C ASP A 200 32.32 24.97 -35.26
N ILE A 201 33.04 24.37 -36.22
CA ILE A 201 34.24 23.55 -35.99
C ILE A 201 35.49 24.08 -36.71
N ARG A 202 36.67 23.97 -36.07
CA ARG A 202 37.95 24.52 -36.60
C ARG A 202 39.18 23.72 -36.12
N SER A 203 40.27 23.79 -36.88
CA SER A 203 41.60 23.32 -36.47
C SER A 203 42.62 24.47 -36.42
N SER A 204 43.64 24.37 -35.56
CA SER A 204 44.79 25.29 -35.49
C SER A 204 45.89 24.99 -36.52
N SER A 205 45.72 24.00 -37.39
CA SER A 205 46.80 23.58 -38.29
C SER A 205 46.51 23.88 -39.74
N SER A 206 47.49 24.47 -40.40
CA SER A 206 47.51 24.75 -41.83
C SER A 206 47.84 23.54 -42.72
N SER A 207 48.03 22.33 -42.16
CA SER A 207 48.22 21.09 -42.92
C SER A 207 46.99 20.17 -42.86
N GLU A 208 46.93 19.18 -43.74
CA GLU A 208 45.78 18.27 -43.90
C GLU A 208 45.36 17.59 -42.56
N ASN A 209 44.04 17.57 -42.32
CA ASN A 209 43.28 16.90 -41.26
C ASN A 209 43.91 16.85 -39.86
N ARG A 210 43.69 17.94 -39.12
CA ARG A 210 44.24 18.12 -37.77
C ARG A 210 43.20 18.25 -36.66
N ALA A 211 41.92 18.31 -36.98
CA ALA A 211 40.85 18.18 -36.00
C ALA A 211 39.74 17.29 -36.55
N ARG A 212 39.21 16.39 -35.75
CA ARG A 212 38.11 15.49 -36.12
C ARG A 212 36.96 15.68 -35.15
N PHE A 213 35.74 15.61 -35.66
CA PHE A 213 34.50 15.90 -34.92
C PHE A 213 33.48 14.82 -35.23
N ARG A 214 32.69 14.46 -34.22
CA ARG A 214 31.59 13.50 -34.35
C ARG A 214 30.61 13.70 -33.20
N TYR A 215 29.50 12.99 -33.23
CA TYR A 215 28.73 12.72 -32.02
C TYR A 215 28.58 11.21 -31.82
N THR A 216 28.15 10.83 -30.63
CA THR A 216 27.83 9.46 -30.29
C THR A 216 26.38 9.34 -29.89
N ILE A 217 25.76 8.22 -30.23
CA ILE A 217 24.48 7.78 -29.67
C ILE A 217 24.79 6.52 -28.87
N ASN A 218 24.62 6.56 -27.54
CA ASN A 218 24.96 5.47 -26.62
C ASN A 218 26.39 4.94 -26.82
N GLY A 219 27.34 5.85 -27.06
CA GLY A 219 28.75 5.52 -27.33
C GLY A 219 29.05 5.10 -28.78
N VAL A 220 28.04 4.85 -29.62
CA VAL A 220 28.23 4.50 -31.04
C VAL A 220 28.46 5.78 -31.85
N PRO A 221 29.59 5.91 -32.57
CA PRO A 221 29.92 7.13 -33.32
C PRO A 221 29.05 7.31 -34.57
N ARG A 222 28.76 8.58 -34.87
CA ARG A 222 27.98 9.05 -36.02
C ARG A 222 28.54 10.37 -36.54
N GLY A 223 28.39 10.60 -37.85
CA GLY A 223 28.68 11.90 -38.45
C GLY A 223 30.14 12.33 -38.31
N GLU A 224 31.09 11.44 -38.52
CA GLU A 224 32.52 11.75 -38.32
C GLU A 224 33.10 12.59 -39.47
N THR A 225 33.55 13.81 -39.18
CA THR A 225 34.17 14.74 -40.15
C THR A 225 35.58 15.16 -39.72
N GLY A 226 36.39 15.63 -40.69
CA GLY A 226 37.72 16.19 -40.48
C GLY A 226 37.82 17.63 -40.97
N VAL A 227 38.53 18.48 -40.22
CA VAL A 227 38.75 19.90 -40.55
C VAL A 227 40.23 20.26 -40.45
N GLN A 228 40.64 21.20 -41.30
CA GLN A 228 41.96 21.85 -41.34
C GLN A 228 41.81 23.38 -41.37
N GLN A 229 42.87 24.09 -41.00
CA GLN A 229 42.97 25.55 -41.11
C GLN A 229 43.40 25.94 -42.54
N GLY A 230 42.87 27.06 -43.06
CA GLY A 230 43.32 27.62 -44.33
C GLY A 230 44.81 28.01 -44.31
N THR A 231 45.53 27.74 -45.41
CA THR A 231 47.01 27.79 -45.53
C THR A 231 47.65 29.19 -45.49
N THR A 232 46.92 30.28 -45.24
CA THR A 232 47.43 31.65 -45.44
C THR A 232 47.21 32.65 -44.28
N SER A 233 46.78 32.22 -43.09
CA SER A 233 46.64 33.13 -41.92
C SER A 233 47.74 32.90 -40.89
N THR A 234 48.55 33.92 -40.62
CA THR A 234 49.63 33.91 -39.61
C THR A 234 49.17 34.29 -38.20
N THR A 235 47.87 34.50 -38.01
CA THR A 235 47.21 34.75 -36.73
C THR A 235 45.91 33.93 -36.66
N PRO A 236 45.44 33.51 -35.47
CA PRO A 236 44.16 32.82 -35.34
C PRO A 236 43.04 33.83 -35.65
N ILE A 237 42.69 33.90 -36.93
CA ILE A 237 41.52 34.63 -37.42
C ILE A 237 40.54 33.56 -37.89
N GLU A 238 39.25 33.85 -37.70
CA GLU A 238 38.14 33.29 -38.46
C GLU A 238 38.61 32.81 -39.85
N PRO A 239 38.32 31.53 -40.22
CA PRO A 239 36.96 31.02 -40.11
C PRO A 239 36.73 29.68 -39.39
N TYR A 240 35.46 29.48 -39.00
CA TYR A 240 34.88 28.20 -38.60
C TYR A 240 34.23 27.50 -39.80
N ASN A 241 34.31 26.17 -39.85
CA ASN A 241 33.49 25.33 -40.72
C ASN A 241 32.19 24.96 -40.00
N VAL A 242 31.14 24.68 -40.77
CA VAL A 242 29.87 24.24 -40.20
C VAL A 242 29.82 22.71 -40.21
N TYR A 243 29.46 22.16 -39.06
CA TYR A 243 29.07 20.78 -38.87
C TYR A 243 27.54 20.71 -38.89
N PHE A 244 26.98 19.82 -39.71
CA PHE A 244 25.59 19.43 -39.66
C PHE A 244 25.47 17.95 -39.97
N HIS A 245 24.72 17.24 -39.13
CA HIS A 245 24.42 15.85 -39.35
C HIS A 245 23.19 15.45 -38.53
N PHE A 246 22.47 14.42 -38.96
CA PHE A 246 21.34 13.88 -38.19
C PHE A 246 21.34 12.37 -38.09
N SER A 247 20.53 11.80 -37.19
CA SER A 247 20.28 10.35 -37.08
C SER A 247 18.90 10.11 -36.47
N ARG A 248 18.45 8.86 -36.49
CA ARG A 248 17.22 8.43 -35.81
C ARG A 248 17.54 7.55 -34.61
N ILE A 249 16.73 7.66 -33.56
CA ILE A 249 16.56 6.66 -32.50
C ILE A 249 15.12 6.16 -32.56
N THR A 250 14.93 4.86 -32.61
CA THR A 250 13.63 4.20 -32.44
C THR A 250 13.49 3.74 -31.00
N GLY A 251 12.31 3.98 -30.43
CA GLY A 251 11.93 3.79 -29.04
C GLY A 251 12.54 2.55 -28.41
N VAL A 252 13.46 2.77 -27.48
CA VAL A 252 14.06 1.74 -26.63
C VAL A 252 13.71 2.14 -25.20
N ALA A 253 13.22 1.20 -24.40
CA ALA A 253 12.82 1.43 -23.00
C ALA A 253 14.01 1.74 -22.06
N SER A 254 15.20 1.99 -22.61
CA SER A 254 16.41 2.36 -21.87
C SER A 254 16.77 3.81 -22.13
N GLN A 255 17.44 4.44 -21.16
CA GLN A 255 17.96 5.79 -21.32
C GLN A 255 18.90 5.87 -22.54
N GLN A 256 18.63 6.85 -23.39
CA GLN A 256 19.42 7.24 -24.54
C GLN A 256 20.32 8.41 -24.17
N THR A 257 21.54 8.42 -24.70
CA THR A 257 22.50 9.50 -24.51
C THR A 257 23.14 9.88 -25.82
N VAL A 258 23.08 11.17 -26.15
CA VAL A 258 23.74 11.76 -27.32
C VAL A 258 24.82 12.74 -26.84
N SER A 259 26.05 12.60 -27.33
CA SER A 259 27.17 13.44 -26.89
C SER A 259 28.06 13.88 -28.06
N PHE A 260 28.49 15.15 -28.06
CA PHE A 260 29.43 15.66 -29.06
C PHE A 260 30.88 15.41 -28.64
N GLN A 261 31.72 14.99 -29.59
CA GLN A 261 33.12 14.66 -29.36
C GLN A 261 34.03 15.28 -30.42
N PHE A 262 35.22 15.65 -30.00
CA PHE A 262 36.27 16.17 -30.86
C PHE A 262 37.65 15.66 -30.46
N GLN A 263 38.58 15.65 -31.41
CA GLN A 263 39.98 15.34 -31.18
C GLN A 263 40.87 16.19 -32.09
N ALA A 264 42.09 16.42 -31.66
CA ALA A 264 43.12 17.09 -32.43
C ALA A 264 44.12 16.07 -32.99
N SER A 265 44.91 16.46 -33.99
CA SER A 265 46.09 15.72 -34.40
C SER A 265 47.30 16.20 -33.60
N LEU A 266 48.36 15.39 -33.57
CA LEU A 266 49.58 15.71 -32.84
C LEU A 266 50.13 17.09 -33.23
N GLY A 267 50.38 17.94 -32.22
CA GLY A 267 50.89 19.30 -32.41
C GLY A 267 49.87 20.30 -32.96
N SER A 268 48.58 20.06 -32.77
CA SER A 268 47.50 20.98 -33.15
C SER A 268 46.38 21.04 -32.12
N THR A 269 45.46 21.97 -32.30
CA THR A 269 44.30 22.21 -31.46
C THR A 269 43.03 22.11 -32.30
N ALA A 270 42.04 21.38 -31.80
CA ALA A 270 40.68 21.37 -32.33
C ALA A 270 39.82 22.38 -31.55
N TYR A 271 38.94 23.09 -32.25
CA TYR A 271 38.01 24.06 -31.68
C TYR A 271 36.58 23.74 -32.12
N ALA A 272 35.62 23.85 -31.20
CA ALA A 272 34.20 23.77 -31.48
C ALA A 272 33.44 24.85 -30.69
N ARG A 273 32.46 25.52 -31.29
CA ARG A 273 31.55 26.45 -30.61
C ARG A 273 30.14 26.32 -31.21
N ASN A 274 29.15 27.00 -30.63
CA ASN A 274 27.76 26.96 -31.12
C ASN A 274 27.28 25.52 -31.37
N ILE A 275 27.58 24.62 -30.42
CA ILE A 275 27.22 23.22 -30.52
C ILE A 275 25.76 23.10 -30.10
N HIS A 276 24.91 22.58 -30.98
CA HIS A 276 23.53 22.27 -30.69
C HIS A 276 23.29 20.78 -30.91
N ILE A 277 22.69 20.13 -29.92
CA ILE A 277 22.16 18.78 -30.05
C ILE A 277 20.67 18.90 -29.75
N LEU A 278 19.84 18.60 -30.74
CA LEU A 278 18.40 18.55 -30.63
C LEU A 278 17.96 17.10 -30.84
N CYS A 279 17.26 16.54 -29.85
CA CYS A 279 16.54 15.28 -29.97
C CYS A 279 15.06 15.62 -29.91
N ILE A 280 14.31 15.37 -30.98
CA ILE A 280 12.89 15.69 -31.08
C ILE A 280 12.10 14.45 -31.49
N ARG A 281 11.00 14.18 -30.77
CA ARG A 281 10.06 13.10 -31.05
C ARG A 281 9.16 13.48 -32.22
N LEU A 282 9.12 12.66 -33.27
CA LEU A 282 8.43 12.94 -34.53
C LEU A 282 7.59 11.76 -35.05
N ASP A 283 7.34 10.72 -34.25
CA ASP A 283 6.37 9.67 -34.61
C ASP A 283 4.95 10.23 -34.81
N GLU A 284 4.53 11.21 -34.00
CA GLU A 284 3.26 11.95 -34.20
C GLU A 284 3.23 12.70 -35.56
N ALA A 285 4.41 13.09 -36.07
CA ALA A 285 4.57 13.70 -37.38
C ALA A 285 4.77 12.67 -38.51
N GLY A 286 4.70 11.37 -38.21
CA GLY A 286 4.93 10.28 -39.16
C GLY A 286 6.34 10.32 -39.75
N LEU A 287 7.36 10.25 -38.90
CA LEU A 287 8.77 10.29 -39.32
C LEU A 287 9.13 9.10 -40.22
N GLU A 288 9.38 9.39 -41.49
CA GLU A 288 9.91 8.43 -42.46
C GLU A 288 11.42 8.60 -42.56
N TYR A 289 12.18 7.49 -42.50
CA TYR A 289 13.63 7.57 -42.39
C TYR A 289 14.36 6.40 -43.04
N THR A 290 15.47 6.70 -43.72
CA THR A 290 16.42 5.69 -44.23
C THR A 290 17.86 6.11 -43.89
N GLU A 291 18.72 5.12 -43.66
CA GLU A 291 20.16 5.34 -43.49
C GLU A 291 21.01 4.27 -44.14
N ILE A 292 22.14 4.70 -44.70
CA ILE A 292 23.21 3.83 -45.21
C ILE A 292 24.48 4.19 -44.45
N ASN A 293 24.85 3.29 -43.53
CA ASN A 293 26.07 3.41 -42.74
C ASN A 293 27.27 2.85 -43.53
N GLY A 294 28.46 3.40 -43.26
CA GLY A 294 29.69 2.99 -43.94
C GLY A 294 29.98 3.77 -45.22
N ASP A 295 31.04 3.34 -45.92
CA ASP A 295 31.61 4.05 -47.06
C ASP A 295 31.05 3.52 -48.38
N THR A 296 30.48 4.40 -49.19
CA THR A 296 29.94 4.14 -50.52
C THR A 296 30.77 4.88 -51.56
N SER A 297 31.40 4.16 -52.48
CA SER A 297 32.20 4.78 -53.55
C SER A 297 31.32 5.47 -54.60
N ILE A 298 31.76 6.65 -55.03
CA ILE A 298 31.20 7.44 -56.13
C ILE A 298 32.22 7.36 -57.27
N THR A 299 31.85 6.67 -58.35
CA THR A 299 32.80 6.24 -59.40
C THR A 299 32.46 6.76 -60.80
N SER A 300 31.28 7.34 -60.99
CA SER A 300 30.76 7.71 -62.30
C SER A 300 30.42 9.18 -62.39
N THR A 301 30.56 9.77 -63.58
CA THR A 301 30.02 11.11 -63.90
C THR A 301 28.52 11.09 -64.19
N ALA A 302 27.92 9.90 -64.37
CA ALA A 302 26.48 9.72 -64.38
C ALA A 302 25.92 9.71 -62.95
N ALA A 303 24.65 10.06 -62.79
CA ALA A 303 23.96 10.00 -61.51
C ALA A 303 23.96 8.57 -60.95
N GLN A 304 24.37 8.42 -59.70
CA GLN A 304 24.40 7.20 -58.91
C GLN A 304 23.54 7.39 -57.66
N THR A 305 22.60 6.49 -57.43
CA THR A 305 21.79 6.51 -56.21
C THR A 305 22.59 5.96 -55.04
N LEU A 306 22.70 6.74 -53.97
CA LEU A 306 23.40 6.40 -52.73
C LEU A 306 22.46 5.84 -51.67
N ALA A 307 21.25 6.38 -51.56
CA ALA A 307 20.21 5.92 -50.65
C ALA A 307 18.83 6.17 -51.24
N THR A 308 17.86 5.37 -50.81
CA THR A 308 16.46 5.47 -51.25
C THR A 308 15.55 5.39 -50.03
N LEU A 309 14.60 6.31 -49.93
CA LEU A 309 13.49 6.29 -48.98
C LEU A 309 12.19 6.20 -49.80
N GLN A 310 11.39 5.18 -49.54
CA GLN A 310 10.10 4.97 -50.17
C GLN A 310 9.02 4.85 -49.11
N PHE A 311 7.97 5.64 -49.23
CA PHE A 311 6.84 5.61 -48.31
C PHE A 311 5.56 6.07 -49.01
N THR A 312 4.42 5.80 -48.40
CA THR A 312 3.09 6.24 -48.87
C THR A 312 2.49 7.15 -47.81
N PRO A 313 2.36 8.46 -48.05
CA PRO A 313 1.72 9.38 -47.12
C PRO A 313 0.30 8.93 -46.73
N PRO A 314 -0.06 8.97 -45.43
CA PRO A 314 -1.42 8.64 -44.99
C PRO A 314 -2.46 9.69 -45.42
N SER A 315 -2.02 10.92 -45.69
CA SER A 315 -2.81 12.04 -46.19
C SER A 315 -1.98 12.89 -47.15
N SER A 316 -2.63 13.71 -47.97
CA SER A 316 -1.92 14.70 -48.79
C SER A 316 -1.55 15.91 -47.93
N GLY A 317 -0.35 16.47 -48.10
CA GLY A 317 0.10 17.60 -47.28
C GLY A 317 1.56 17.99 -47.50
N ASP A 318 2.00 19.01 -46.77
CA ASP A 318 3.38 19.48 -46.77
C ASP A 318 4.25 18.59 -45.85
N TYR A 319 5.39 18.18 -46.38
CA TYR A 319 6.43 17.45 -45.67
C TYR A 319 7.70 18.28 -45.64
N ILE A 320 8.36 18.33 -44.48
CA ILE A 320 9.77 18.71 -44.45
C ILE A 320 10.58 17.47 -44.77
N VAL A 321 11.42 17.57 -45.80
CA VAL A 321 12.33 16.54 -46.23
C VAL A 321 13.76 17.04 -46.05
N THR A 322 14.61 16.20 -45.49
CA THR A 322 16.03 16.49 -45.33
C THR A 322 16.87 15.29 -45.73
N TYR A 323 18.05 15.56 -46.26
CA TYR A 323 19.09 14.55 -46.39
C TYR A 323 20.39 15.08 -45.81
N CYS A 324 21.23 14.17 -45.34
CA CYS A 324 22.62 14.46 -45.03
C CYS A 324 23.52 13.34 -45.55
N THR A 325 24.72 13.70 -45.95
CA THR A 325 25.78 12.76 -46.30
C THR A 325 27.13 13.41 -46.09
N LEU A 326 28.11 12.62 -45.67
CA LEU A 326 29.50 13.03 -45.55
C LEU A 326 30.25 12.62 -46.82
N VAL A 327 30.91 13.55 -47.52
CA VAL A 327 31.53 13.28 -48.83
C VAL A 327 33.02 13.57 -48.79
N SER A 328 33.83 12.65 -49.31
CA SER A 328 35.29 12.80 -49.35
C SER A 328 35.78 13.64 -50.53
N GLU A 329 36.88 14.37 -50.31
CA GLU A 329 37.57 15.14 -51.35
C GLU A 329 38.58 14.27 -52.16
N LEU A 330 38.71 14.48 -53.49
CA LEU A 330 39.58 13.74 -54.45
C LEU A 330 41.04 14.23 -54.61
N PRO A 331 42.10 13.46 -54.36
CA PRO A 331 43.48 13.96 -54.19
C PRO A 331 44.17 14.73 -55.36
N THR A 332 43.67 14.74 -56.60
CA THR A 332 44.51 15.13 -57.77
C THR A 332 43.93 16.11 -58.80
N GLY A 333 42.67 16.54 -58.72
CA GLY A 333 42.07 17.44 -59.72
C GLY A 333 40.99 18.38 -59.17
N PRO A 334 40.51 19.38 -59.94
CA PRO A 334 39.39 20.24 -59.55
C PRO A 334 38.00 19.55 -59.58
N GLY A 335 37.93 18.21 -59.49
CA GLY A 335 36.67 17.46 -59.50
C GLY A 335 36.35 16.90 -58.12
N GLY A 336 35.31 17.41 -57.46
CA GLY A 336 34.69 16.73 -56.31
C GLY A 336 33.52 15.84 -56.73
N ALA A 337 32.83 15.24 -55.76
CA ALA A 337 31.51 14.65 -55.97
C ALA A 337 30.41 15.67 -55.66
N GLU A 338 29.37 15.68 -56.50
CA GLU A 338 28.12 16.38 -56.25
C GLU A 338 27.15 15.41 -55.59
N THR A 339 26.35 15.90 -54.63
CA THR A 339 25.21 15.14 -54.08
C THR A 339 23.96 16.01 -54.11
N TRP A 340 22.81 15.39 -54.32
CA TRP A 340 21.51 16.06 -54.35
C TRP A 340 20.39 15.12 -53.93
N LEU A 341 19.22 15.67 -53.64
CA LEU A 341 18.00 14.92 -53.40
C LEU A 341 17.17 14.88 -54.70
N ASP A 342 16.77 13.68 -55.11
CA ASP A 342 15.81 13.49 -56.20
C ASP A 342 14.49 12.93 -55.64
N TYR A 343 13.40 13.24 -56.33
CA TYR A 343 12.03 12.90 -55.94
C TYR A 343 11.25 12.46 -57.19
N ASP A 344 10.63 11.27 -57.11
CA ASP A 344 9.79 10.64 -58.13
C ASP A 344 10.30 10.75 -59.58
N ALA A 345 11.49 10.17 -59.79
CA ALA A 345 12.12 9.96 -61.09
C ALA A 345 12.23 11.23 -61.98
N GLY A 346 13.27 12.04 -61.70
CA GLY A 346 13.83 12.94 -62.72
C GLY A 346 13.43 14.41 -62.60
N THR A 347 12.81 14.83 -61.50
CA THR A 347 12.53 16.25 -61.25
C THR A 347 13.78 17.03 -60.79
N ASN A 348 14.88 16.35 -60.42
CA ASN A 348 16.16 16.93 -60.00
C ASN A 348 15.95 18.06 -58.97
N ILE A 349 15.33 17.70 -57.84
CA ILE A 349 14.95 18.58 -56.72
C ILE A 349 16.17 18.94 -55.87
N TYR A 350 17.22 19.40 -56.53
CA TYR A 350 18.15 20.31 -55.91
C TYR A 350 19.35 19.73 -55.12
N PRO A 351 20.52 20.39 -55.26
CA PRO A 351 20.77 21.55 -56.12
C PRO A 351 20.74 21.19 -57.63
N VAL A 352 19.93 21.94 -58.42
CA VAL A 352 20.02 21.91 -59.89
C VAL A 352 21.47 22.23 -60.25
N ALA A 353 22.09 21.42 -61.10
CA ALA A 353 23.46 21.61 -61.54
C ALA A 353 23.68 23.07 -61.97
N TRP A 354 24.66 23.73 -61.37
CA TRP A 354 25.06 25.06 -61.80
C TRP A 354 25.66 24.97 -63.21
N SER A 355 25.46 26.01 -64.02
CA SER A 355 26.14 26.13 -65.31
C SER A 355 27.65 26.39 -65.16
N THR A 356 28.11 26.75 -63.95
CA THR A 356 29.51 26.92 -63.57
C THR A 356 29.88 25.98 -62.42
N PRO A 357 31.03 25.27 -62.47
CA PRO A 357 31.29 24.14 -61.57
C PRO A 357 31.73 24.55 -60.15
N ASN A 358 31.33 23.81 -59.10
CA ASN A 358 32.01 23.88 -57.78
C ASN A 358 33.40 23.25 -57.94
N THR A 359 34.44 24.04 -58.13
CA THR A 359 35.81 23.51 -58.13
C THR A 359 36.44 23.74 -56.77
N ARG A 360 36.38 22.74 -55.89
CA ARG A 360 37.36 22.68 -54.80
C ARG A 360 38.57 21.93 -55.32
N ARG A 361 39.74 22.57 -55.37
CA ARG A 361 41.01 21.86 -55.53
C ARG A 361 41.39 21.23 -54.20
N ILE A 362 41.83 20.00 -54.29
CA ILE A 362 41.82 19.05 -53.19
C ILE A 362 43.20 18.86 -52.56
N HIS A 363 43.12 18.50 -51.29
CA HIS A 363 44.11 18.00 -50.36
C HIS A 363 44.40 16.50 -50.61
N SER A 364 45.65 16.05 -50.50
CA SER A 364 46.08 14.68 -50.83
C SER A 364 45.49 13.55 -49.96
N ASP A 365 44.70 13.87 -48.94
CA ASP A 365 44.18 12.93 -47.95
C ASP A 365 42.71 12.53 -48.19
N ARG A 366 42.48 11.22 -48.34
CA ARG A 366 41.15 10.60 -48.50
C ARG A 366 40.28 10.62 -47.25
N SER A 367 40.79 11.10 -46.10
CA SER A 367 40.09 11.05 -44.81
C SER A 367 39.30 12.31 -44.42
N GLN A 368 39.32 13.37 -45.25
CA GLN A 368 38.49 14.56 -45.05
C GLN A 368 37.10 14.35 -45.66
N PHE A 369 36.07 14.35 -44.81
CA PHE A 369 34.67 14.29 -45.24
C PHE A 369 33.96 15.60 -44.94
N GLU A 370 33.27 16.19 -45.91
CA GLU A 370 32.46 17.39 -45.72
C GLU A 370 30.97 17.05 -45.61
N PRO A 371 30.24 17.69 -44.68
CA PRO A 371 28.79 17.52 -44.59
C PRO A 371 28.10 18.21 -45.77
N HIS A 372 27.34 17.42 -46.54
CA HIS A 372 26.36 17.88 -47.50
C HIS A 372 24.97 17.62 -46.91
N GLY A 373 24.04 18.54 -47.10
CA GLY A 373 22.65 18.35 -46.72
C GLY A 373 21.76 19.47 -47.24
N LEU A 374 20.46 19.32 -47.03
CA LEU A 374 19.45 20.36 -47.25
C LEU A 374 18.23 20.13 -46.36
N PHE A 375 17.44 21.18 -46.18
CA PHE A 375 16.04 21.09 -45.82
C PHE A 375 15.22 21.56 -47.02
N THR A 376 14.12 20.89 -47.32
CA THR A 376 13.18 21.33 -48.35
C THR A 376 11.77 20.94 -47.96
N LYS A 377 10.81 21.78 -48.32
CA LYS A 377 9.39 21.47 -48.17
C LYS A 377 8.85 20.89 -49.48
N ILE A 378 8.20 19.73 -49.40
CA ILE A 378 7.58 19.07 -50.55
C ILE A 378 6.11 18.80 -50.23
N ASN A 379 5.22 19.14 -51.15
CA ASN A 379 3.82 18.74 -51.05
C ASN A 379 3.65 17.35 -51.65
N LEU A 380 3.26 16.37 -50.82
CA LEU A 380 3.10 14.97 -51.20
C LEU A 380 1.61 14.59 -51.18
N ASN A 381 1.23 13.66 -52.06
CA ASN A 381 -0.13 13.10 -52.08
C ASN A 381 -0.13 11.68 -51.52
N THR A 382 -1.28 11.00 -51.49
CA THR A 382 -1.41 9.66 -50.90
C THR A 382 -0.90 8.51 -51.80
N THR A 383 -0.12 8.80 -52.84
CA THR A 383 0.53 7.76 -53.66
C THR A 383 1.92 7.41 -53.10
N GLN A 384 2.48 6.28 -53.52
CA GLN A 384 3.83 5.93 -53.10
C GLN A 384 4.82 6.90 -53.75
N HIS A 385 5.66 7.51 -52.91
CA HIS A 385 6.69 8.44 -53.31
C HIS A 385 8.08 7.87 -53.05
N THR A 386 9.04 8.23 -53.89
CA THR A 386 10.44 7.78 -53.82
C THR A 386 11.39 8.98 -53.73
N LEU A 387 12.10 9.08 -52.61
CA LEU A 387 13.17 10.03 -52.38
C LEU A 387 14.52 9.33 -52.54
N MET A 388 15.47 9.95 -53.24
CA MET A 388 16.78 9.36 -53.51
C MET A 388 17.89 10.37 -53.27
N VAL A 389 18.88 10.01 -52.45
CA VAL A 389 20.15 10.74 -52.46
C VAL A 389 20.91 10.29 -53.69
N GLN A 390 21.15 11.20 -54.62
CA GLN A 390 21.94 10.96 -55.80
C GLN A 390 23.33 11.58 -55.62
N ALA A 391 24.32 10.98 -56.27
CA ALA A 391 25.66 11.52 -56.36
C ALA A 391 26.30 11.25 -57.71
N ARG A 392 27.28 12.06 -58.08
CA ARG A 392 28.14 11.80 -59.25
C ARG A 392 29.48 12.49 -59.08
N LEU A 393 30.47 11.99 -59.81
CA LEU A 393 31.73 12.68 -60.03
C LEU A 393 31.55 13.83 -61.02
N ARG A 394 32.28 14.92 -60.81
CA ARG A 394 32.38 15.99 -61.82
C ARG A 394 33.26 15.61 -63.01
N THR A 395 34.32 14.84 -62.76
CA THR A 395 35.33 14.47 -63.76
C THR A 395 35.52 12.95 -63.76
N ALA A 396 35.54 12.34 -64.94
CA ALA A 396 35.78 10.91 -65.09
C ALA A 396 37.23 10.54 -64.72
N GLY A 397 37.45 9.36 -64.13
CA GLY A 397 38.78 8.81 -63.85
C GLY A 397 39.28 8.89 -62.39
N GLU A 398 38.48 9.44 -61.47
CA GLU A 398 38.78 9.51 -60.02
C GLU A 398 37.71 8.75 -59.19
N THR A 399 37.82 8.66 -57.86
CA THR A 399 36.82 7.97 -56.99
C THR A 399 36.67 8.70 -55.66
N SER A 400 35.45 9.17 -55.36
CA SER A 400 35.08 9.83 -54.10
C SER A 400 34.30 8.85 -53.23
N THR A 401 34.12 9.16 -51.95
CA THR A 401 33.40 8.31 -51.00
C THR A 401 32.32 9.12 -50.31
N ALA A 402 31.07 8.66 -50.37
CA ALA A 402 30.01 9.10 -49.49
C ALA A 402 29.95 8.19 -48.26
N ARG A 403 29.61 8.76 -47.13
CA ARG A 403 29.45 8.08 -45.84
C ARG A 403 28.23 8.64 -45.15
N ASP A 404 27.63 7.83 -44.28
CA ASP A 404 26.62 8.33 -43.36
C ASP A 404 25.44 8.99 -44.09
N ILE A 405 24.94 8.31 -45.13
CA ILE A 405 23.90 8.84 -46.02
C ILE A 405 22.55 8.63 -45.36
N ARG A 406 21.76 9.70 -45.20
CA ARG A 406 20.47 9.66 -44.51
C ARG A 406 19.42 10.50 -45.22
N ILE A 407 18.18 10.05 -45.17
CA ILE A 407 16.99 10.80 -45.61
C ILE A 407 15.98 10.73 -44.46
N ALA A 408 15.38 11.87 -44.13
CA ALA A 408 14.25 11.95 -43.23
C ALA A 408 13.12 12.78 -43.87
N ALA A 409 11.88 12.39 -43.64
CA ALA A 409 10.70 13.15 -44.02
C ALA A 409 9.67 13.11 -42.88
N PHE A 410 9.05 14.23 -42.56
CA PHE A 410 7.98 14.30 -41.56
C PHE A 410 6.95 15.35 -41.94
N ARG A 411 5.72 15.15 -41.47
CA ARG A 411 4.58 16.01 -41.80
C ARG A 411 4.63 17.34 -41.08
N VAL A 412 4.26 18.40 -41.79
CA VAL A 412 4.14 19.76 -41.24
C VAL A 412 2.85 19.95 -40.45
N ASP A 413 1.77 19.26 -40.81
CA ASP A 413 0.46 19.42 -40.16
C ASP A 413 0.34 18.75 -38.78
N ALA A 414 1.41 18.09 -38.31
CA ALA A 414 1.59 17.71 -36.91
C ALA A 414 2.09 18.89 -36.05
N PHE A 415 2.34 20.05 -36.64
CA PHE A 415 2.71 21.29 -35.96
C PHE A 415 1.57 22.31 -36.06
N ASP A 416 1.39 23.14 -35.02
CA ASP A 416 0.28 24.11 -34.96
C ASP A 416 0.34 25.16 -36.07
N PHE A 417 1.55 25.48 -36.51
CA PHE A 417 1.81 26.62 -37.38
C PHE A 417 3.14 26.45 -38.10
N LEU A 418 3.19 26.89 -39.36
CA LEU A 418 4.41 27.00 -40.16
C LEU A 418 4.52 28.42 -40.73
N GLU A 419 5.60 29.10 -40.39
CA GLU A 419 6.10 30.26 -41.14
C GLU A 419 7.36 29.85 -41.90
N PHE A 420 7.50 30.34 -43.13
CA PHE A 420 8.65 29.99 -43.94
C PHE A 420 9.03 31.06 -44.96
N ASP A 421 10.29 31.04 -45.35
CA ASP A 421 10.83 31.75 -46.49
C ASP A 421 11.73 30.79 -47.26
N GLU A 422 11.43 30.59 -48.53
CA GLU A 422 12.15 29.68 -49.42
C GLU A 422 12.58 30.43 -50.67
N ASP A 423 13.85 30.79 -50.72
CA ASP A 423 14.47 31.34 -51.90
C ASP A 423 15.18 30.25 -52.69
N THR A 424 14.46 29.67 -53.64
CA THR A 424 14.97 28.65 -54.56
C THR A 424 15.71 29.25 -55.76
N ALA A 425 15.65 30.57 -55.95
CA ALA A 425 16.35 31.25 -57.02
C ALA A 425 17.86 31.35 -56.73
N VAL A 426 18.64 31.58 -57.78
CA VAL A 426 20.05 31.94 -57.61
C VAL A 426 20.12 33.45 -57.43
N ASN A 427 20.49 33.89 -56.24
CA ASN A 427 20.81 35.29 -55.97
C ASN A 427 22.31 35.52 -56.05
N SER A 428 22.71 36.77 -56.25
CA SER A 428 24.12 37.12 -56.31
C SER A 428 24.40 38.51 -55.77
N THR A 429 25.56 38.70 -55.14
CA THR A 429 26.05 40.02 -54.74
C THR A 429 27.55 40.16 -55.00
N THR A 430 27.95 41.32 -55.52
CA THR A 430 29.35 41.73 -55.75
C THR A 430 29.80 42.82 -54.78
N ALA A 431 28.87 43.42 -54.03
CA ALA A 431 29.16 44.46 -53.06
C ALA A 431 29.48 43.86 -51.69
N ALA A 432 30.20 44.62 -50.86
CA ALA A 432 30.39 44.35 -49.41
C ALA A 432 29.06 44.57 -48.66
N SER A 433 28.05 43.80 -49.03
CA SER A 433 26.67 43.86 -48.55
C SER A 433 26.20 42.46 -48.20
N THR A 434 25.47 42.35 -47.10
CA THR A 434 24.84 41.10 -46.65
C THR A 434 23.45 41.01 -47.25
N VAL A 435 23.20 39.99 -48.06
CA VAL A 435 21.86 39.61 -48.51
C VAL A 435 21.24 38.72 -47.44
N ARG A 436 19.94 38.88 -47.21
CA ARG A 436 19.19 38.26 -46.13
C ARG A 436 17.90 37.66 -46.68
N SER A 437 17.60 36.45 -46.24
CA SER A 437 16.24 35.89 -46.27
C SER A 437 15.75 35.90 -44.83
N VAL A 438 14.48 36.27 -44.64
CA VAL A 438 13.97 36.71 -43.34
C VAL A 438 12.58 36.15 -43.10
N VAL A 439 12.41 35.47 -41.97
CA VAL A 439 11.10 35.11 -41.42
C VAL A 439 10.89 35.86 -40.12
N ASN A 440 9.76 36.58 -40.02
CA ASN A 440 9.38 37.30 -38.82
C ASN A 440 8.19 36.60 -38.19
N VAL A 441 8.43 35.96 -37.05
CA VAL A 441 7.38 35.35 -36.25
C VAL A 441 6.68 36.43 -35.45
N ALA A 442 5.39 36.57 -35.69
CA ALA A 442 4.54 37.50 -34.95
C ALA A 442 4.53 37.16 -33.44
N ASN A 443 4.20 38.16 -32.60
CA ASN A 443 4.17 37.98 -31.15
C ASN A 443 3.16 36.89 -30.76
N PRO A 444 3.62 35.70 -30.32
CA PRO A 444 2.69 34.68 -29.88
C PRO A 444 2.07 35.15 -28.57
N SER A 445 0.75 35.12 -28.50
CA SER A 445 -0.01 35.56 -27.31
C SER A 445 0.35 34.80 -26.03
N GLU A 446 1.13 33.72 -26.13
CA GLU A 446 1.56 32.82 -25.07
C GLU A 446 3.00 32.33 -25.30
N GLN A 447 3.65 31.83 -24.24
CA GLN A 447 4.95 31.17 -24.37
C GLN A 447 4.80 29.86 -25.14
N SER A 448 5.54 29.72 -26.24
CA SER A 448 5.49 28.56 -27.14
C SER A 448 6.89 28.10 -27.54
N ASP A 449 7.00 26.83 -27.90
CA ASP A 449 8.21 26.23 -28.44
C ASP A 449 8.16 26.21 -29.97
N TYR A 450 9.24 26.64 -30.62
CA TYR A 450 9.34 26.73 -32.08
C TYR A 450 10.54 25.94 -32.58
N LEU A 451 10.29 24.90 -33.38
CA LEU A 451 11.34 24.23 -34.15
C LEU A 451 11.72 25.12 -35.33
N ILE A 452 12.97 25.56 -35.35
CA ILE A 452 13.51 26.40 -36.43
C ILE A 452 14.49 25.55 -37.21
N LEU A 453 14.20 25.37 -38.50
CA LEU A 453 15.05 24.69 -39.47
C LEU A 453 15.47 25.71 -40.51
N ALA A 454 16.76 25.96 -40.62
CA ALA A 454 17.28 26.94 -41.57
C ALA A 454 18.47 26.35 -42.33
N GLY A 455 18.57 26.73 -43.60
CA GLY A 455 19.57 26.23 -44.53
C GLY A 455 19.97 27.31 -45.53
N ILE A 456 21.25 27.42 -45.85
CA ILE A 456 21.68 28.26 -46.97
C ILE A 456 22.85 27.65 -47.72
N HIS A 457 22.71 27.56 -49.05
CA HIS A 457 23.78 27.14 -49.94
C HIS A 457 24.38 28.32 -50.72
N THR A 458 25.71 28.52 -50.68
CA THR A 458 26.39 29.62 -51.39
C THR A 458 27.66 29.18 -52.13
N ILE A 459 27.99 29.95 -53.18
CA ILE A 459 29.12 29.77 -54.09
C ILE A 459 29.82 31.10 -54.35
N SER A 460 31.15 31.09 -54.49
CA SER A 460 31.92 32.27 -54.90
C SER A 460 32.54 32.14 -56.29
N SER A 461 32.62 33.26 -57.03
CA SER A 461 33.12 33.34 -58.40
C SER A 461 34.59 33.70 -58.58
N GLY A 462 35.45 33.77 -57.54
CA GLY A 462 36.82 34.31 -57.75
C GLY A 462 37.91 34.04 -56.71
N THR A 463 39.15 34.40 -57.10
CA THR A 463 40.45 34.11 -56.44
C THR A 463 40.85 35.09 -55.32
N SER A 464 39.93 35.94 -54.90
CA SER A 464 40.13 36.93 -53.83
C SER A 464 38.92 37.07 -52.92
N SER A 465 37.93 36.18 -53.07
CA SER A 465 36.64 36.30 -52.40
C SER A 465 36.74 35.91 -50.95
N ARG A 466 36.03 36.68 -50.13
CA ARG A 466 35.78 36.42 -48.73
C ARG A 466 34.31 36.01 -48.62
N GLU A 467 34.05 34.75 -48.30
CA GLU A 467 32.68 34.22 -48.17
C GLU A 467 32.23 34.38 -46.71
N SER A 468 31.09 35.03 -46.49
CA SER A 468 30.41 35.04 -45.20
C SER A 468 29.00 34.52 -45.36
N GLY A 469 28.58 33.66 -44.45
CA GLY A 469 27.18 33.28 -44.34
C GLY A 469 26.88 32.60 -43.01
N GLY A 470 25.63 32.66 -42.60
CA GLY A 470 25.22 32.17 -41.29
C GLY A 470 23.73 32.22 -41.08
N ILE A 471 23.35 31.86 -39.87
CA ILE A 471 21.97 31.85 -39.40
C ILE A 471 21.94 32.72 -38.14
N GLU A 472 21.02 33.69 -38.16
CA GLU A 472 20.82 34.68 -37.11
C GLU A 472 19.41 34.51 -36.54
N ILE A 473 19.28 34.63 -35.21
CA ILE A 473 18.00 34.77 -34.53
C ILE A 473 18.06 36.05 -33.72
N ASP A 474 17.06 36.91 -33.89
CA ASP A 474 17.00 38.23 -33.23
C ASP A 474 18.28 39.03 -33.42
N ASP A 475 18.80 39.05 -34.65
CA ASP A 475 20.07 39.69 -35.02
C ASP A 475 21.31 39.14 -34.28
N VAL A 476 21.18 38.00 -33.59
CA VAL A 476 22.29 37.28 -32.94
C VAL A 476 22.65 36.06 -33.77
N SER A 477 23.91 35.99 -34.18
CA SER A 477 24.41 34.87 -34.96
C SER A 477 24.51 33.60 -34.11
N VAL A 478 23.85 32.53 -34.54
CA VAL A 478 23.82 31.23 -33.86
C VAL A 478 24.61 30.15 -34.59
N GLN A 479 24.79 30.31 -35.89
CA GLN A 479 25.68 29.47 -36.68
C GLN A 479 26.37 30.35 -37.70
N MET A 480 27.69 30.27 -37.77
CA MET A 480 28.48 31.16 -38.62
C MET A 480 29.54 30.40 -39.38
N LYS A 481 29.61 30.67 -40.68
CA LYS A 481 30.75 30.33 -41.51
C LYS A 481 31.54 31.59 -41.86
N GLY A 482 32.79 31.61 -41.43
CA GLY A 482 33.71 32.71 -41.68
C GLY A 482 34.53 32.54 -42.96
N ASP A 483 35.30 33.58 -43.22
CA ASP A 483 36.05 33.89 -44.43
C ASP A 483 37.40 33.16 -44.66
N ARG A 484 37.54 32.49 -45.82
CA ARG A 484 38.82 32.02 -46.38
C ARG A 484 39.16 32.78 -47.67
N ARG A 485 40.36 33.37 -47.74
CA ARG A 485 40.97 33.82 -49.00
C ARG A 485 41.17 32.61 -49.94
N LEU A 486 40.41 32.55 -51.02
CA LEU A 486 40.49 31.47 -52.00
C LEU A 486 41.53 31.81 -53.06
N SER A 487 42.56 31.00 -53.26
CA SER A 487 43.61 31.25 -54.27
C SER A 487 43.23 30.79 -55.71
N TYR A 488 41.99 30.36 -55.94
CA TYR A 488 41.54 29.74 -57.20
C TYR A 488 40.14 30.22 -57.60
N ALA A 489 39.83 30.13 -58.90
CA ALA A 489 38.54 30.51 -59.46
C ALA A 489 37.49 29.44 -59.13
N GLU A 490 36.37 29.86 -58.54
CA GLU A 490 35.11 29.09 -58.36
C GLU A 490 35.11 27.93 -57.35
N ILE A 491 34.78 28.21 -56.07
CA ILE A 491 34.50 27.18 -55.06
C ILE A 491 33.09 27.40 -54.48
N ALA A 492 32.27 26.36 -54.43
CA ALA A 492 31.06 26.38 -53.59
C ALA A 492 31.40 25.99 -52.17
N ARG A 493 31.01 26.82 -51.21
CA ARG A 493 31.53 26.65 -49.85
C ARG A 493 30.62 27.05 -48.72
N ILE A 494 29.33 27.28 -48.88
CA ILE A 494 28.46 27.36 -47.70
C ILE A 494 27.29 26.44 -47.90
N ALA A 495 27.06 25.56 -46.94
CA ALA A 495 25.86 24.75 -46.77
C ALA A 495 25.63 24.75 -45.25
N ALA A 496 25.25 25.91 -44.71
CA ALA A 496 25.02 26.07 -43.28
C ALA A 496 23.61 25.56 -42.99
N HIS A 497 23.48 24.61 -42.07
CA HIS A 497 22.22 23.99 -41.70
C HIS A 497 22.08 24.06 -40.20
N TYR A 498 20.92 24.50 -39.75
CA TYR A 498 20.65 24.75 -38.37
C TYR A 498 19.28 24.19 -37.99
N ALA A 499 19.24 23.58 -36.82
CA ALA A 499 18.02 23.10 -36.20
C ALA A 499 18.09 23.36 -34.69
N TYR A 500 17.10 24.04 -34.13
CA TYR A 500 16.97 24.21 -32.69
C TYR A 500 15.52 24.50 -32.31
N VAL A 501 15.23 24.40 -31.00
CA VAL A 501 13.94 24.83 -30.46
C VAL A 501 14.08 26.14 -29.70
N LYS A 502 13.35 27.18 -30.12
CA LYS A 502 13.23 28.45 -29.40
C LYS A 502 11.97 28.44 -28.54
N THR A 503 12.12 28.68 -27.25
CA THR A 503 10.98 29.00 -26.38
C THR A 503 10.81 30.51 -26.29
N SER A 504 9.67 31.05 -26.71
CA SER A 504 9.42 32.50 -26.69
C SER A 504 7.96 32.83 -26.46
N SER A 505 7.69 33.92 -25.74
CA SER A 505 6.39 34.62 -25.65
C SER A 505 6.41 35.99 -26.34
N ALA A 506 7.49 36.27 -27.09
CA ALA A 506 7.65 37.47 -27.90
C ALA A 506 7.93 37.07 -29.35
N GLY A 507 7.53 37.94 -30.28
CA GLY A 507 7.87 37.79 -31.69
C GLY A 507 9.39 37.80 -31.87
N PHE A 508 9.87 37.05 -32.85
CA PHE A 508 11.30 36.91 -33.11
C PHE A 508 11.56 36.80 -34.60
N LYS A 509 12.80 37.09 -34.99
CA LYS A 509 13.21 37.06 -36.39
C LYS A 509 14.24 35.96 -36.59
N VAL A 510 14.10 35.20 -37.67
CA VAL A 510 15.10 34.24 -38.13
C VAL A 510 15.61 34.71 -39.49
N GLU A 511 16.93 34.72 -39.66
CA GLU A 511 17.55 35.16 -40.90
C GLU A 511 18.64 34.20 -41.33
N THR A 512 18.69 33.93 -42.62
CA THR A 512 19.87 33.39 -43.28
C THR A 512 20.60 34.54 -43.95
N THR A 513 21.91 34.59 -43.79
CA THR A 513 22.73 35.68 -44.32
C THR A 513 23.80 35.14 -45.27
N PHE A 514 24.07 35.88 -46.35
CA PHE A 514 25.22 35.63 -47.21
C PHE A 514 25.77 36.92 -47.81
N GLY A 515 27.08 36.97 -48.06
CA GLY A 515 27.70 38.17 -48.63
C GLY A 515 29.21 38.07 -48.79
N THR A 516 29.81 39.17 -49.27
CA THR A 516 31.28 39.31 -49.35
C THR A 516 31.84 39.93 -48.07
N GLY A 517 32.78 39.24 -47.43
CA GLY A 517 33.46 39.74 -46.23
C GLY A 517 34.60 40.72 -46.53
N GLY A 518 34.43 41.81 -47.27
CA GLY A 518 35.50 42.82 -47.47
C GLY A 518 35.51 43.50 -48.85
N VAL A 519 36.61 44.19 -49.18
CA VAL A 519 36.77 44.97 -50.44
C VAL A 519 37.25 44.10 -51.61
N GLY A 520 36.32 43.46 -52.33
CA GLY A 520 36.62 42.64 -53.52
C GLY A 520 35.62 42.83 -54.67
N THR A 521 35.95 42.36 -55.87
CA THR A 521 35.09 42.41 -57.09
C THR A 521 34.43 41.07 -57.42
N ASN A 522 34.57 40.06 -56.56
CA ASN A 522 34.05 38.71 -56.82
C ASN A 522 32.58 38.61 -56.44
N THR A 523 31.84 37.79 -57.17
CA THR A 523 30.40 37.58 -56.95
C THR A 523 30.20 36.40 -56.00
N ILE A 524 29.46 36.60 -54.92
CA ILE A 524 28.89 35.50 -54.14
C ILE A 524 27.50 35.23 -54.66
N TYR A 525 27.25 33.99 -55.03
CA TYR A 525 25.94 33.49 -55.34
C TYR A 525 25.37 32.73 -54.13
N SER A 526 24.10 32.91 -53.83
CA SER A 526 23.36 31.96 -53.00
C SER A 526 22.33 31.25 -53.86
N LYS A 527 21.97 30.04 -53.43
CA LYS A 527 20.89 29.26 -53.99
C LYS A 527 20.30 28.45 -52.86
N GLN A 528 18.98 28.38 -52.75
CA GLN A 528 18.31 27.62 -51.69
C GLN A 528 18.64 28.17 -50.30
N SER A 529 18.19 29.40 -50.06
CA SER A 529 17.99 29.88 -48.70
C SER A 529 16.63 29.39 -48.22
N VAL A 530 16.59 28.62 -47.14
CA VAL A 530 15.36 28.12 -46.55
C VAL A 530 15.31 28.46 -45.08
N ILE A 531 14.14 28.88 -44.62
CA ILE A 531 13.82 29.08 -43.21
C ILE A 531 12.44 28.48 -43.01
N TYR A 532 12.31 27.52 -42.11
CA TYR A 532 11.05 26.98 -41.64
C TYR A 532 10.98 27.17 -40.13
N VAL A 533 9.89 27.75 -39.66
CA VAL A 533 9.60 27.95 -38.24
C VAL A 533 8.29 27.24 -37.93
N LEU A 534 8.38 26.11 -37.24
CA LEU A 534 7.24 25.28 -36.88
C LEU A 534 6.91 25.45 -35.40
N LYS A 535 5.67 25.84 -35.07
CA LYS A 535 5.19 25.90 -33.68
C LYS A 535 4.90 24.48 -33.19
N ILE A 536 5.61 24.06 -32.14
CA ILE A 536 5.43 22.74 -31.52
C ILE A 536 4.09 22.74 -30.76
N PRO A 537 3.18 21.80 -31.04
CA PRO A 537 1.89 21.72 -30.37
C PRO A 537 2.07 21.34 -28.90
N LYS A 538 1.18 21.85 -28.06
CA LYS A 538 1.03 21.40 -26.68
C LYS A 538 -0.12 20.39 -26.62
N ASN A 539 0.10 19.31 -25.89
CA ASN A 539 -0.93 18.36 -25.51
C ASN A 539 -0.61 17.89 -24.09
N TYR A 540 -1.27 18.44 -23.09
CA TYR A 540 -1.12 18.02 -21.71
C TYR A 540 -2.11 16.89 -21.40
N GLU A 541 -1.65 15.90 -20.64
CA GLU A 541 -2.41 14.70 -20.26
C GLU A 541 -2.06 14.30 -18.82
N LEU A 542 -2.96 13.58 -18.15
CA LEU A 542 -2.74 12.98 -16.83
C LEU A 542 -3.36 11.60 -16.76
N ASP A 543 -2.57 10.59 -16.42
CA ASP A 543 -3.05 9.26 -16.08
C ASP A 543 -2.11 8.69 -15.00
N LEU A 544 -2.51 8.74 -13.73
CA LEU A 544 -1.68 8.36 -12.59
C LEU A 544 -2.37 7.30 -11.74
N GLU A 545 -1.83 6.08 -11.74
CA GLU A 545 -2.30 4.99 -10.90
C GLU A 545 -1.75 5.04 -9.46
N VAL A 546 -2.62 4.74 -8.49
CA VAL A 546 -2.24 4.52 -7.08
C VAL A 546 -2.94 3.27 -6.52
N GLN A 547 -2.29 2.61 -5.57
CA GLN A 547 -2.69 1.27 -5.13
C GLN A 547 -2.57 1.06 -3.62
N TRP A 548 -3.50 0.24 -3.09
CA TRP A 548 -3.45 -0.36 -1.78
C TRP A 548 -3.18 -1.86 -1.86
N THR A 549 -2.55 -2.39 -0.82
CA THR A 549 -2.17 -3.79 -0.65
C THR A 549 -2.47 -4.23 0.79
N ASN A 550 -2.79 -5.51 0.99
CA ASN A 550 -3.17 -6.07 2.29
C ASN A 550 -4.43 -5.44 2.92
N VAL A 551 -5.36 -4.97 2.08
CA VAL A 551 -6.60 -4.34 2.51
C VAL A 551 -7.62 -5.37 3.01
N THR A 552 -8.48 -4.96 3.95
CA THR A 552 -9.68 -5.72 4.35
C THR A 552 -10.82 -5.49 3.34
N TYR A 553 -11.45 -6.55 2.85
CA TYR A 553 -12.40 -6.50 1.72
C TYR A 553 -13.69 -7.31 1.97
N ASP A 554 -13.96 -7.67 3.23
CA ASP A 554 -15.08 -8.51 3.64
C ASP A 554 -16.06 -7.78 4.58
N LEU A 555 -16.02 -6.44 4.58
CA LEU A 555 -16.86 -5.62 5.44
C LEU A 555 -18.09 -5.09 4.68
N PRO A 556 -19.21 -4.86 5.39
CA PRO A 556 -20.46 -4.45 4.74
C PRO A 556 -20.45 -3.01 4.23
N ASN A 557 -19.56 -2.14 4.73
CA ASN A 557 -19.46 -0.75 4.30
C ASN A 557 -18.01 -0.42 3.98
N GLU A 558 -17.78 0.02 2.74
CA GLU A 558 -16.45 0.31 2.20
C GLU A 558 -16.55 1.53 1.28
N GLU A 559 -15.81 2.59 1.60
CA GLU A 559 -15.77 3.84 0.86
C GLU A 559 -14.33 4.19 0.45
N LEU A 560 -14.18 4.73 -0.76
CA LEU A 560 -13.01 5.49 -1.16
C LEU A 560 -13.24 6.95 -0.78
N CYS A 561 -12.31 7.52 -0.02
CA CYS A 561 -12.35 8.87 0.49
C CYS A 561 -11.13 9.65 0.00
N ILE A 562 -11.38 10.73 -0.75
CA ILE A 562 -10.35 11.59 -1.32
C ILE A 562 -10.57 13.02 -0.86
N PHE A 563 -9.57 13.63 -0.21
CA PHE A 563 -9.61 15.02 0.18
C PHE A 563 -8.91 15.91 -0.86
N GLY A 564 -9.69 16.74 -1.53
CA GLY A 564 -9.20 17.69 -2.52
C GLY A 564 -8.90 19.08 -1.91
N GLY A 565 -7.76 19.66 -2.28
CA GLY A 565 -7.40 21.05 -1.98
C GLY A 565 -7.93 22.01 -3.05
N ALA A 566 -7.04 22.85 -3.58
CA ALA A 566 -7.32 23.65 -4.78
C ALA A 566 -7.41 22.74 -6.02
N MET A 567 -8.52 22.83 -6.74
CA MET A 567 -8.75 22.12 -7.99
C MET A 567 -8.44 23.03 -9.18
N ALA A 568 -8.03 22.43 -10.30
CA ALA A 568 -7.82 23.12 -11.56
C ALA A 568 -9.16 23.49 -12.23
N LEU A 569 -9.10 24.17 -13.39
CA LEU A 569 -10.31 24.46 -14.17
C LEU A 569 -10.81 23.22 -14.89
N GLU A 570 -9.88 22.37 -15.30
CA GLU A 570 -10.17 21.06 -15.83
C GLU A 570 -10.59 20.07 -14.72
N ASN A 571 -11.49 19.15 -15.06
CA ASN A 571 -11.97 18.13 -14.13
C ASN A 571 -10.90 17.06 -13.90
N LEU A 572 -10.76 16.63 -12.64
CA LEU A 572 -9.96 15.47 -12.28
C LEU A 572 -10.87 14.25 -12.09
N GLN A 573 -10.83 13.33 -13.05
CA GLN A 573 -11.55 12.08 -13.03
C GLN A 573 -10.83 11.07 -12.10
N VAL A 574 -11.60 10.23 -11.42
CA VAL A 574 -11.08 9.07 -10.69
C VAL A 574 -11.79 7.81 -11.14
N ASP A 575 -11.00 6.83 -11.57
CA ASP A 575 -11.49 5.52 -11.97
C ASP A 575 -10.96 4.45 -11.02
N VAL A 576 -11.73 3.37 -10.86
CA VAL A 576 -11.33 2.16 -10.13
C VAL A 576 -11.10 1.01 -11.09
N TRP A 577 -10.06 0.21 -10.84
CA TRP A 577 -9.79 -1.00 -11.61
C TRP A 577 -10.70 -2.15 -11.16
N ASN A 578 -11.49 -2.72 -12.07
CA ASN A 578 -12.37 -3.86 -11.75
C ASN A 578 -11.75 -5.24 -12.06
N GLY A 579 -10.46 -5.29 -12.39
CA GLY A 579 -9.75 -6.49 -12.83
C GLY A 579 -9.65 -6.65 -14.35
N SER A 580 -10.33 -5.82 -15.14
CA SER A 580 -10.24 -5.88 -16.62
C SER A 580 -10.41 -4.53 -17.31
N ILE A 581 -11.23 -3.63 -16.76
CA ILE A 581 -11.45 -2.28 -17.28
C ILE A 581 -11.49 -1.26 -16.14
N TRP A 582 -11.15 -0.01 -16.46
CA TRP A 582 -11.36 1.13 -15.59
C TRP A 582 -12.85 1.51 -15.54
N SER A 583 -13.37 1.66 -14.33
CA SER A 583 -14.77 2.07 -14.08
C SER A 583 -14.78 3.42 -13.37
N ASN A 584 -15.51 4.40 -13.90
CA ASN A 584 -15.53 5.73 -13.31
C ASN A 584 -16.29 5.77 -11.98
N VAL A 585 -15.68 6.36 -10.95
CA VAL A 585 -16.30 6.59 -9.63
C VAL A 585 -16.44 8.07 -9.29
N PHE A 586 -15.57 8.92 -9.84
CA PHE A 586 -15.74 10.37 -9.83
C PHE A 586 -15.50 10.93 -11.23
N ALA A 587 -16.48 11.63 -11.81
CA ALA A 587 -16.28 12.37 -13.06
C ALA A 587 -15.50 13.67 -12.86
N ASN A 588 -15.50 14.19 -11.64
CA ASN A 588 -14.66 15.30 -11.19
C ASN A 588 -14.53 15.25 -9.66
N LEU A 589 -13.37 15.65 -9.13
CA LEU A 589 -13.19 15.93 -7.71
C LEU A 589 -13.52 17.38 -7.39
N SER A 590 -13.99 17.58 -6.16
CA SER A 590 -14.24 18.91 -5.58
C SER A 590 -13.28 19.18 -4.42
N SER A 591 -13.17 20.46 -4.03
CA SER A 591 -12.44 20.82 -2.81
C SER A 591 -13.17 20.28 -1.58
N GLY A 592 -12.45 19.68 -0.64
CA GLY A 592 -12.97 18.96 0.51
C GLY A 592 -13.05 17.44 0.30
N TRP A 593 -13.85 16.77 1.12
CA TRP A 593 -14.04 15.32 1.05
C TRP A 593 -14.92 14.90 -0.14
N ASN A 594 -14.42 13.96 -0.93
CA ASN A 594 -15.12 13.26 -2.00
C ASN A 594 -15.18 11.78 -1.61
N ASN A 595 -16.38 11.27 -1.32
CA ASN A 595 -16.59 9.90 -0.84
C ASN A 595 -17.51 9.13 -1.78
N VAL A 596 -17.15 7.88 -2.06
CA VAL A 596 -17.95 6.98 -2.90
C VAL A 596 -17.84 5.55 -2.39
N SER A 597 -18.95 4.81 -2.40
CA SER A 597 -18.90 3.39 -2.03
C SER A 597 -18.13 2.59 -3.09
N VAL A 598 -17.21 1.76 -2.62
CA VAL A 598 -16.38 0.89 -3.48
C VAL A 598 -16.61 -0.60 -3.21
N SER A 599 -17.65 -0.95 -2.44
CA SER A 599 -17.95 -2.34 -2.06
C SER A 599 -18.19 -3.29 -3.24
N ALA A 600 -18.52 -2.76 -4.43
CA ALA A 600 -18.64 -3.55 -5.64
C ALA A 600 -17.29 -3.88 -6.30
N TYR A 601 -16.23 -3.16 -5.95
CA TYR A 601 -14.90 -3.22 -6.58
C TYR A 601 -13.81 -3.74 -5.63
N LEU A 602 -13.95 -3.52 -4.33
CA LEU A 602 -13.03 -4.01 -3.30
C LEU A 602 -13.29 -5.51 -3.04
N THR A 603 -12.85 -6.37 -3.95
CA THR A 603 -13.09 -7.83 -3.88
C THR A 603 -11.83 -8.63 -3.57
N SER A 604 -10.71 -7.96 -3.29
CA SER A 604 -9.42 -8.58 -3.01
C SER A 604 -8.59 -7.71 -2.08
N SER A 605 -7.47 -8.24 -1.57
CA SER A 605 -6.53 -7.49 -0.74
C SER A 605 -5.74 -6.41 -1.50
N THR A 606 -5.93 -6.30 -2.82
CA THR A 606 -5.34 -5.25 -3.67
C THR A 606 -6.45 -4.43 -4.29
N PHE A 607 -6.33 -3.11 -4.19
CA PHE A 607 -7.27 -2.15 -4.75
C PHE A 607 -6.50 -1.06 -5.48
N THR A 608 -6.96 -0.66 -6.66
CA THR A 608 -6.23 0.30 -7.51
C THR A 608 -7.20 1.30 -8.11
N ILE A 609 -6.80 2.56 -8.06
CA ILE A 609 -7.49 3.66 -8.74
C ILE A 609 -6.50 4.37 -9.67
N ARG A 610 -7.02 5.16 -10.59
CA ARG A 610 -6.23 6.16 -11.31
C ARG A 610 -6.87 7.54 -11.21
N PHE A 611 -6.02 8.56 -11.16
CA PHE A 611 -6.37 9.94 -11.41
C PHE A 611 -6.18 10.23 -12.89
N LYS A 612 -7.19 10.77 -13.55
CA LYS A 612 -7.18 11.01 -14.99
C LYS A 612 -7.68 12.41 -15.34
N ALA A 613 -7.01 13.10 -16.24
CA ALA A 613 -7.53 14.34 -16.81
C ALA A 613 -8.73 14.02 -17.72
N THR A 614 -9.56 15.02 -18.04
CA THR A 614 -10.72 14.84 -18.91
C THR A 614 -10.46 15.27 -20.35
N ASN A 615 -9.44 16.09 -20.59
CA ASN A 615 -9.08 16.67 -21.87
C ASN A 615 -7.74 16.12 -22.36
N GLU A 616 -7.70 14.84 -22.74
CA GLU A 616 -6.45 14.15 -23.10
C GLU A 616 -5.98 14.40 -24.55
N THR A 617 -6.52 15.40 -25.25
CA THR A 617 -6.22 15.59 -26.68
C THR A 617 -6.29 17.05 -27.10
N ASN A 618 -5.21 17.52 -27.72
CA ASN A 618 -4.95 18.91 -28.06
C ASN A 618 -5.10 19.86 -26.85
N ASP A 619 -4.74 19.40 -25.65
CA ASP A 619 -4.75 20.29 -24.49
C ASP A 619 -3.54 21.23 -24.50
N THR A 620 -3.84 22.52 -24.54
CA THR A 620 -2.83 23.59 -24.60
C THR A 620 -2.54 24.21 -23.23
N THR A 621 -3.33 23.88 -22.21
CA THR A 621 -3.20 24.39 -20.84
C THR A 621 -2.72 23.26 -19.94
N GLN A 622 -1.73 23.52 -19.09
CA GLN A 622 -1.28 22.53 -18.11
C GLN A 622 -2.04 22.77 -16.80
N ASP A 623 -2.85 21.80 -16.40
CA ASP A 623 -3.63 21.84 -15.17
C ASP A 623 -2.90 21.16 -13.99
N ARG A 624 -3.33 21.52 -12.77
CA ARG A 624 -2.76 21.04 -11.51
C ARG A 624 -3.83 20.88 -10.44
N TRP A 625 -3.81 19.76 -9.72
CA TRP A 625 -4.77 19.46 -8.65
C TRP A 625 -4.07 19.12 -7.34
N ASN A 626 -4.54 19.69 -6.25
CA ASN A 626 -4.02 19.42 -4.91
C ASN A 626 -4.81 18.27 -4.25
N ILE A 627 -4.12 17.21 -3.82
CA ILE A 627 -4.69 16.07 -3.11
C ILE A 627 -4.03 15.96 -1.73
N ASP A 628 -4.81 16.04 -0.66
CA ASP A 628 -4.31 16.01 0.73
C ASP A 628 -4.33 14.58 1.28
N ALA A 629 -5.40 13.82 1.04
CA ALA A 629 -5.56 12.47 1.57
C ALA A 629 -6.26 11.56 0.57
N VAL A 630 -5.81 10.31 0.48
CA VAL A 630 -6.45 9.25 -0.31
C VAL A 630 -6.48 7.99 0.56
N LEU A 631 -7.67 7.58 0.99
CA LEU A 631 -7.84 6.45 1.89
C LEU A 631 -9.08 5.62 1.58
N LEU A 632 -9.05 4.37 2.01
CA LEU A 632 -10.21 3.50 2.13
C LEU A 632 -10.75 3.58 3.56
N HIS A 633 -12.06 3.74 3.69
CA HIS A 633 -12.76 3.69 4.97
C HIS A 633 -13.69 2.50 4.97
N PHE A 634 -13.46 1.56 5.89
CA PHE A 634 -14.29 0.37 6.01
C PHE A 634 -14.72 0.11 7.45
N TRP A 635 -16.00 -0.22 7.63
CA TRP A 635 -16.60 -0.39 8.96
C TRP A 635 -17.76 -1.39 8.97
N HIS A 636 -17.99 -1.98 10.15
CA HIS A 636 -19.21 -2.72 10.45
C HIS A 636 -19.74 -2.29 11.82
N ASN A 637 -21.03 -1.97 11.88
CA ASN A 637 -21.65 -1.57 13.13
C ASN A 637 -22.09 -2.81 13.92
N GLU A 638 -21.49 -3.00 15.09
CA GLU A 638 -21.86 -4.04 16.05
C GLU A 638 -21.90 -3.45 17.46
N TYR A 639 -22.84 -3.93 18.27
CA TYR A 639 -22.97 -3.54 19.66
C TYR A 639 -23.05 -4.77 20.57
N THR A 640 -22.40 -4.67 21.73
CA THR A 640 -22.36 -5.71 22.76
C THR A 640 -22.85 -5.16 24.09
N ALA A 641 -23.65 -5.93 24.83
CA ALA A 641 -23.91 -5.68 26.25
C ALA A 641 -23.44 -6.90 27.06
N GLU A 642 -22.61 -6.66 28.06
CA GLU A 642 -22.05 -7.72 28.91
C GLU A 642 -22.08 -7.31 30.38
N VAL A 643 -22.59 -8.21 31.23
CA VAL A 643 -22.68 -7.99 32.68
C VAL A 643 -22.43 -9.29 33.43
N VAL A 644 -21.69 -9.18 34.53
CA VAL A 644 -21.46 -10.27 35.48
C VAL A 644 -22.24 -10.01 36.76
N PHE A 645 -23.07 -10.95 37.16
CA PHE A 645 -23.75 -10.98 38.45
C PHE A 645 -22.97 -11.84 39.44
N LEU A 646 -22.88 -11.37 40.68
CA LEU A 646 -22.20 -12.03 41.78
C LEU A 646 -23.20 -12.32 42.89
N GLY A 647 -23.15 -13.53 43.42
CA GLY A 647 -23.97 -13.92 44.56
C GLY A 647 -23.23 -14.86 45.50
N SER A 648 -23.87 -15.14 46.64
CA SER A 648 -23.36 -16.04 47.66
C SER A 648 -24.38 -17.15 47.89
N SER A 649 -23.90 -18.38 47.98
CA SER A 649 -24.65 -19.59 48.28
C SER A 649 -24.09 -20.24 49.55
N ASN A 650 -24.75 -21.28 50.03
CA ASN A 650 -24.19 -22.10 51.10
C ASN A 650 -22.97 -22.91 50.63
N THR A 651 -22.30 -23.57 51.58
CA THR A 651 -21.15 -24.45 51.30
C THR A 651 -21.45 -25.94 51.49
N ALA A 652 -22.72 -26.32 51.62
CA ALA A 652 -23.16 -27.71 51.79
C ALA A 652 -22.90 -28.57 50.55
N ILE A 653 -23.12 -29.89 50.68
CA ILE A 653 -22.98 -30.84 49.58
C ILE A 653 -24.19 -30.72 48.66
N TRP A 654 -23.93 -30.43 47.37
CA TRP A 654 -24.98 -30.21 46.38
C TRP A 654 -25.18 -31.44 45.52
N GLY A 655 -26.43 -31.91 45.43
CA GLY A 655 -26.83 -32.94 44.47
C GLY A 655 -27.23 -32.38 43.11
N GLN A 656 -27.66 -31.12 43.10
CA GLN A 656 -28.14 -30.46 41.89
C GLN A 656 -28.03 -28.94 42.02
N LEU A 657 -27.71 -28.28 40.91
CA LEU A 657 -27.82 -26.84 40.72
C LEU A 657 -28.72 -26.59 39.52
N ASN A 658 -29.80 -25.85 39.71
CA ASN A 658 -30.59 -25.29 38.60
C ASN A 658 -30.39 -23.78 38.61
N TRP A 659 -29.96 -23.21 37.49
CA TRP A 659 -29.78 -21.78 37.37
C TRP A 659 -30.68 -21.24 36.27
N THR A 660 -31.31 -20.09 36.54
CA THR A 660 -32.30 -19.48 35.67
C THR A 660 -31.96 -18.02 35.45
N VAL A 661 -32.06 -17.59 34.19
CA VAL A 661 -31.94 -16.19 33.77
C VAL A 661 -33.23 -15.80 33.07
N GLY A 662 -33.90 -14.78 33.61
CA GLY A 662 -34.98 -14.06 32.94
C GLY A 662 -34.42 -12.76 32.37
N SER A 663 -34.43 -12.63 31.05
CA SER A 663 -33.92 -11.45 30.36
C SER A 663 -34.71 -11.10 29.12
N ALA A 664 -34.72 -9.83 28.76
CA ALA A 664 -35.28 -9.28 27.54
C ALA A 664 -34.28 -8.33 26.87
N TRP A 665 -34.47 -8.07 25.58
CA TRP A 665 -33.64 -7.16 24.79
C TRP A 665 -34.53 -6.14 24.10
N THR A 666 -34.12 -4.86 24.07
CA THR A 666 -34.89 -3.80 23.39
C THR A 666 -34.86 -3.88 21.87
N VAL A 667 -34.11 -4.83 21.32
CA VAL A 667 -34.07 -5.22 19.90
C VAL A 667 -34.22 -6.73 19.78
N GLY A 668 -34.78 -7.21 18.68
CA GLY A 668 -34.92 -8.65 18.44
C GLY A 668 -33.67 -9.31 17.88
N SER A 669 -33.60 -10.64 17.89
CA SER A 669 -32.53 -11.44 17.26
C SER A 669 -31.11 -11.11 17.73
N VAL A 670 -30.91 -10.92 19.03
CA VAL A 670 -29.58 -10.73 19.65
C VAL A 670 -28.93 -12.10 19.84
N ASN A 671 -27.64 -12.24 19.54
CA ASN A 671 -26.90 -13.46 19.85
C ASN A 671 -26.46 -13.43 21.33
N VAL A 672 -27.03 -14.32 22.13
CA VAL A 672 -26.87 -14.32 23.59
C VAL A 672 -26.09 -15.53 24.07
N THR A 673 -25.13 -15.29 24.96
CA THR A 673 -24.44 -16.32 25.74
C THR A 673 -24.59 -16.06 27.23
N LEU A 674 -24.97 -17.09 27.98
CA LEU A 674 -25.09 -17.10 29.43
C LEU A 674 -24.07 -18.10 29.98
N GLN A 675 -23.27 -17.68 30.96
CA GLN A 675 -22.15 -18.48 31.44
C GLN A 675 -22.05 -18.46 32.96
N LEU A 676 -21.84 -19.62 33.59
CA LEU A 676 -21.40 -19.73 34.97
C LEU A 676 -19.87 -19.81 35.03
N TYR A 677 -19.28 -19.16 36.04
CA TYR A 677 -17.85 -19.30 36.31
C TYR A 677 -17.57 -20.64 36.97
N ASN A 678 -16.65 -21.41 36.38
CA ASN A 678 -16.24 -22.70 36.90
C ASN A 678 -14.93 -22.53 37.65
N TYR A 679 -14.97 -22.61 38.97
CA TYR A 679 -13.82 -22.40 39.87
C TYR A 679 -12.79 -23.54 39.83
N THR A 680 -13.10 -24.66 39.17
CA THR A 680 -12.13 -25.72 38.90
C THR A 680 -11.39 -25.50 37.59
N LEU A 681 -12.07 -24.90 36.59
CA LEU A 681 -11.45 -24.49 35.32
C LEU A 681 -10.77 -23.13 35.40
N ASP A 682 -11.12 -22.34 36.42
CA ASP A 682 -10.75 -20.93 36.59
C ASP A 682 -11.12 -20.03 35.39
N ASP A 683 -12.26 -20.34 34.75
CA ASP A 683 -12.81 -19.57 33.64
C ASP A 683 -14.34 -19.76 33.54
N TYR A 684 -14.99 -18.94 32.72
CA TYR A 684 -16.38 -19.15 32.32
C TYR A 684 -16.50 -20.36 31.40
N SER A 685 -17.54 -21.17 31.64
CA SER A 685 -17.76 -22.36 30.81
C SER A 685 -18.14 -21.95 29.38
N THR A 686 -17.50 -22.53 28.37
CA THR A 686 -17.74 -22.24 26.94
C THR A 686 -18.60 -23.29 26.23
N SER A 687 -18.90 -24.41 26.90
CA SER A 687 -19.81 -25.45 26.43
C SER A 687 -20.29 -26.30 27.61
N GLY A 688 -21.36 -27.09 27.41
CA GLY A 688 -21.85 -28.04 28.41
C GLY A 688 -22.47 -27.39 29.65
N ASN A 689 -22.17 -27.95 30.83
CA ASN A 689 -22.68 -27.45 32.11
C ASN A 689 -22.12 -26.04 32.40
N GLY A 690 -23.01 -25.11 32.73
CA GLY A 690 -22.67 -23.72 32.97
C GLY A 690 -22.60 -22.87 31.69
N TYR A 691 -23.05 -23.37 30.54
CA TYR A 691 -23.08 -22.62 29.27
C TYR A 691 -24.44 -22.76 28.55
N ILE A 692 -25.04 -21.64 28.17
CA ILE A 692 -26.21 -21.58 27.30
C ILE A 692 -25.93 -20.54 26.20
N ALA A 693 -26.15 -20.90 24.94
CA ALA A 693 -26.10 -19.97 23.81
C ALA A 693 -27.39 -20.07 22.99
N TYR A 694 -27.96 -18.92 22.60
CA TYR A 694 -29.19 -18.84 21.81
C TYR A 694 -29.31 -17.48 21.11
N THR A 695 -30.16 -17.40 20.08
CA THR A 695 -30.59 -16.12 19.51
C THR A 695 -31.91 -15.71 20.16
N SER A 696 -31.99 -14.47 20.67
CA SER A 696 -33.17 -13.95 21.33
C SER A 696 -34.35 -13.79 20.36
N ASN A 697 -35.55 -13.62 20.90
CA ASN A 697 -36.77 -13.48 20.12
C ASN A 697 -36.62 -12.39 19.04
N SER A 698 -37.12 -12.66 17.83
CA SER A 698 -37.13 -11.67 16.73
C SER A 698 -37.97 -10.43 17.03
N THR A 699 -38.93 -10.55 17.95
CA THR A 699 -39.72 -9.43 18.47
C THR A 699 -39.00 -8.81 19.67
N PRO A 700 -38.73 -7.50 19.66
CA PRO A 700 -38.13 -6.79 20.81
C PRO A 700 -38.96 -6.88 22.10
N ASN A 701 -38.29 -6.70 23.23
CA ASN A 701 -38.85 -6.62 24.59
C ASN A 701 -39.61 -7.86 25.08
N ILE A 702 -39.42 -9.01 24.43
CA ILE A 702 -39.97 -10.28 24.91
C ILE A 702 -39.10 -10.80 26.06
N ASN A 703 -39.73 -11.08 27.20
CA ASN A 703 -39.07 -11.69 28.35
C ASN A 703 -38.82 -13.18 28.07
N GLU A 704 -37.57 -13.61 28.17
CA GLU A 704 -37.16 -14.98 27.91
C GLU A 704 -36.49 -15.59 29.15
N ASN A 705 -37.06 -16.71 29.61
CA ASN A 705 -36.49 -17.51 30.68
C ASN A 705 -35.65 -18.64 30.11
N LYS A 706 -34.35 -18.63 30.37
CA LYS A 706 -33.44 -19.74 30.07
C LYS A 706 -32.96 -20.34 31.37
N ASN A 707 -32.90 -21.67 31.42
CA ASN A 707 -32.42 -22.40 32.59
C ASN A 707 -31.61 -23.62 32.15
N GLN A 708 -30.75 -24.09 33.05
CA GLN A 708 -30.07 -25.37 32.90
C GLN A 708 -29.89 -26.03 34.27
N THR A 709 -30.15 -27.33 34.30
CA THR A 709 -29.93 -28.19 35.46
C THR A 709 -28.59 -28.92 35.36
N ILE A 710 -27.79 -28.84 36.42
CA ILE A 710 -26.46 -29.43 36.57
C ILE A 710 -26.50 -30.43 37.73
N THR A 711 -26.32 -31.71 37.43
CA THR A 711 -26.30 -32.81 38.41
C THR A 711 -24.92 -33.43 38.60
N VAL A 712 -23.97 -33.11 37.72
CA VAL A 712 -22.58 -33.59 37.78
C VAL A 712 -21.69 -32.44 38.21
N ASN A 713 -20.98 -32.63 39.33
CA ASN A 713 -20.08 -31.65 39.93
C ASN A 713 -20.66 -30.22 40.08
N PRO A 714 -21.88 -30.03 40.59
CA PRO A 714 -22.49 -28.70 40.73
C PRO A 714 -21.68 -27.75 41.63
N ALA A 715 -20.85 -28.28 42.54
CA ALA A 715 -19.98 -27.50 43.40
C ALA A 715 -18.85 -26.76 42.64
N HIS A 716 -18.53 -27.14 41.40
CA HIS A 716 -17.53 -26.43 40.58
C HIS A 716 -17.93 -24.98 40.29
N PHE A 717 -19.22 -24.63 40.40
CA PHE A 717 -19.75 -23.29 40.08
C PHE A 717 -19.84 -22.36 41.30
N ARG A 718 -19.18 -22.71 42.40
CA ARG A 718 -18.94 -21.82 43.54
C ARG A 718 -17.50 -21.95 44.05
N ASN A 719 -17.01 -20.95 44.76
CA ASN A 719 -15.74 -21.06 45.48
C ASN A 719 -15.92 -21.69 46.88
N ALA A 720 -14.80 -21.79 47.61
CA ALA A 720 -14.77 -22.36 48.96
C ALA A 720 -15.64 -21.61 49.99
N THR A 721 -15.95 -20.33 49.76
CA THR A 721 -16.82 -19.53 50.64
C THR A 721 -18.28 -19.46 50.18
N GLY A 722 -18.62 -20.12 49.06
CA GLY A 722 -19.98 -20.15 48.52
C GLY A 722 -20.27 -19.06 47.48
N GLN A 723 -19.31 -18.22 47.12
CA GLN A 723 -19.50 -17.19 46.10
C GLN A 723 -19.59 -17.81 44.71
N TRP A 724 -20.49 -17.29 43.89
CA TRP A 724 -20.71 -17.69 42.51
C TRP A 724 -20.78 -16.47 41.60
N ARG A 725 -20.53 -16.69 40.30
CA ARG A 725 -20.57 -15.66 39.26
C ARG A 725 -21.33 -16.16 38.05
N MET A 726 -22.16 -15.30 37.47
CA MET A 726 -22.93 -15.56 36.26
C MET A 726 -22.76 -14.40 35.29
N LYS A 727 -22.45 -14.69 34.03
CA LYS A 727 -22.24 -13.70 32.98
C LYS A 727 -23.33 -13.79 31.94
N ILE A 728 -23.83 -12.64 31.52
CA ILE A 728 -24.71 -12.47 30.36
C ILE A 728 -23.96 -11.64 29.34
N ARG A 729 -23.89 -12.12 28.11
CA ARG A 729 -23.35 -11.37 26.97
C ARG A 729 -24.33 -11.45 25.80
N GLY A 730 -24.70 -10.30 25.24
CA GLY A 730 -25.49 -10.21 24.01
C GLY A 730 -24.75 -9.39 22.96
N VAL A 731 -24.68 -9.89 21.74
CA VAL A 731 -23.99 -9.27 20.60
C VAL A 731 -24.95 -9.14 19.42
N LYS A 732 -24.96 -7.98 18.76
CA LYS A 732 -25.76 -7.77 17.55
C LYS A 732 -25.14 -6.75 16.61
N ALA A 733 -25.09 -7.10 15.33
CA ALA A 733 -24.85 -6.15 14.24
C ALA A 733 -26.09 -5.26 14.03
N THR A 734 -25.92 -3.94 14.22
CA THR A 734 -27.00 -2.92 14.18
C THR A 734 -26.36 -1.53 14.23
N ASP A 735 -27.04 -0.49 13.73
CA ASP A 735 -26.51 0.89 13.71
C ASP A 735 -26.75 1.68 15.00
N THR A 736 -27.49 1.11 15.96
CA THR A 736 -27.87 1.78 17.20
C THR A 736 -27.68 0.89 18.42
N GLN A 737 -27.25 1.50 19.53
CA GLN A 737 -27.13 0.82 20.82
C GLN A 737 -28.48 0.29 21.31
N PHE A 738 -28.47 -0.92 21.86
CA PHE A 738 -29.62 -1.55 22.49
C PHE A 738 -29.37 -1.80 23.98
N ASP A 739 -30.43 -2.16 24.69
CA ASP A 739 -30.42 -2.39 26.13
C ASP A 739 -30.69 -3.87 26.44
N LEU A 740 -29.89 -4.44 27.34
CA LEU A 740 -30.18 -5.67 28.08
C LEU A 740 -31.09 -5.32 29.26
N ARG A 741 -32.19 -6.05 29.42
CA ARG A 741 -33.09 -5.97 30.58
C ARG A 741 -33.11 -7.30 31.30
N VAL A 742 -32.77 -7.33 32.58
CA VAL A 742 -32.70 -8.54 33.39
C VAL A 742 -33.74 -8.46 34.50
N ASP A 743 -34.52 -9.52 34.63
CA ASP A 743 -35.71 -9.62 35.50
C ASP A 743 -35.53 -10.73 36.54
N LEU A 744 -34.71 -11.74 36.24
CA LEU A 744 -34.47 -12.84 37.17
C LEU A 744 -33.05 -13.35 37.03
N ILE A 745 -32.34 -13.42 38.14
CA ILE A 745 -31.13 -14.23 38.30
C ILE A 745 -31.36 -15.14 39.50
N GLU A 746 -31.65 -16.41 39.22
CA GLU A 746 -31.92 -17.43 40.23
C GLU A 746 -30.82 -18.48 40.22
N TYR A 747 -30.23 -18.71 41.38
CA TYR A 747 -29.27 -19.77 41.62
C TYR A 747 -29.86 -20.77 42.63
N LYS A 748 -30.56 -21.79 42.12
CA LYS A 748 -31.35 -22.74 42.91
C LYS A 748 -30.58 -24.03 43.16
N VAL A 749 -30.26 -24.27 44.43
CA VAL A 749 -29.45 -25.42 44.85
C VAL A 749 -30.33 -26.46 45.53
N THR A 750 -30.13 -27.73 45.19
CA THR A 750 -30.64 -28.86 45.96
C THR A 750 -29.50 -29.50 46.73
N GLU A 751 -29.51 -29.31 48.05
CA GLU A 751 -28.58 -29.92 48.97
C GLU A 751 -28.94 -31.38 49.22
N ILE A 752 -27.93 -32.18 49.49
CA ILE A 752 -28.08 -33.53 50.03
C ILE A 752 -27.64 -33.47 51.49
N ALA A 753 -28.56 -33.76 52.40
CA ALA A 753 -28.26 -33.94 53.81
C ALA A 753 -28.60 -35.37 54.26
N THR A 754 -28.05 -35.77 55.39
CA THR A 754 -28.41 -37.04 56.03
C THR A 754 -29.21 -36.74 57.29
N ARG A 755 -30.44 -37.26 57.35
CA ARG A 755 -31.33 -37.15 58.51
C ARG A 755 -31.13 -38.34 59.43
N PHE A 756 -30.75 -38.06 60.67
CA PHE A 756 -30.70 -39.02 61.77
C PHE A 756 -31.91 -38.84 62.65
N THR A 757 -32.66 -39.91 62.90
CA THR A 757 -33.79 -39.88 63.83
C THR A 757 -33.39 -40.57 65.13
N PHE A 758 -33.17 -39.78 66.18
CA PHE A 758 -32.78 -40.25 67.50
C PHE A 758 -34.01 -40.41 68.40
N LYS A 759 -34.07 -41.48 69.18
CA LYS A 759 -35.07 -41.68 70.24
C LYS A 759 -34.40 -41.84 71.58
N ASN A 760 -34.68 -40.94 72.51
CA ASN A 760 -34.23 -41.07 73.88
C ASN A 760 -35.27 -41.88 74.69
N LYS A 761 -34.89 -43.10 75.06
CA LYS A 761 -35.70 -44.02 75.88
C LYS A 761 -35.41 -43.87 77.38
N GLY A 762 -34.46 -43.03 77.78
CA GLY A 762 -34.09 -42.78 79.17
C GLY A 762 -34.88 -41.64 79.82
N SER A 763 -34.80 -41.54 81.14
CA SER A 763 -35.49 -40.54 81.98
C SER A 763 -34.82 -39.15 82.03
N LEU A 764 -33.66 -38.98 81.39
CA LEU A 764 -32.88 -37.73 81.41
C LEU A 764 -32.63 -37.23 79.97
N THR A 765 -32.49 -35.91 79.81
CA THR A 765 -32.04 -35.32 78.54
C THR A 765 -30.62 -35.79 78.22
N THR A 766 -30.42 -36.28 77.00
CA THR A 766 -29.14 -36.80 76.51
C THR A 766 -28.50 -35.78 75.58
N HIS A 767 -27.20 -35.52 75.75
CA HIS A 767 -26.41 -34.67 74.86
C HIS A 767 -25.53 -35.55 73.96
N LEU A 768 -25.74 -35.47 72.64
CA LEU A 768 -24.99 -36.18 71.61
C LEU A 768 -23.84 -35.29 71.15
N VAL A 769 -22.62 -35.80 71.23
CA VAL A 769 -21.38 -35.02 70.98
C VAL A 769 -20.59 -35.49 69.76
N SER A 770 -20.83 -36.73 69.32
CA SER A 770 -20.04 -37.35 68.25
C SER A 770 -20.88 -38.31 67.43
N LEU A 771 -20.75 -38.23 66.11
CA LEU A 771 -21.39 -39.08 65.11
C LEU A 771 -20.32 -39.71 64.21
N TRP A 772 -20.47 -40.99 63.90
CA TRP A 772 -19.56 -41.75 63.06
C TRP A 772 -20.33 -42.46 61.96
N ILE A 773 -19.78 -42.44 60.75
CA ILE A 773 -20.24 -43.23 59.62
C ILE A 773 -19.12 -44.19 59.21
N ILE A 774 -19.43 -45.48 59.26
CA ILE A 774 -18.45 -46.56 59.16
C ILE A 774 -18.93 -47.61 58.15
N ASN A 775 -18.10 -47.94 57.16
CA ASN A 775 -18.22 -49.16 56.36
C ASN A 775 -16.81 -49.70 56.04
N SER A 776 -16.68 -50.62 55.08
CA SER A 776 -15.40 -51.20 54.68
C SER A 776 -14.40 -50.20 54.07
N THR A 777 -14.84 -49.03 53.60
CA THR A 777 -14.02 -48.03 52.90
C THR A 777 -14.08 -46.61 53.52
N VAL A 778 -15.02 -46.35 54.41
CA VAL A 778 -15.29 -45.05 55.03
C VAL A 778 -15.29 -45.20 56.54
N HIS A 779 -14.51 -44.38 57.23
CA HIS A 779 -14.54 -44.26 58.69
C HIS A 779 -14.43 -42.79 59.06
N LYS A 780 -15.56 -42.07 59.00
CA LYS A 780 -15.62 -40.62 59.19
C LYS A 780 -16.25 -40.24 60.53
N HIS A 781 -15.65 -39.25 61.18
CA HIS A 781 -16.09 -38.67 62.44
C HIS A 781 -16.65 -37.28 62.22
N TYR A 782 -17.77 -36.98 62.87
CA TYR A 782 -18.45 -35.71 62.86
C TYR A 782 -18.71 -35.26 64.30
N ASN A 783 -18.29 -34.04 64.63
CA ASN A 783 -18.66 -33.41 65.89
C ASN A 783 -20.10 -32.92 65.77
N ILE A 784 -20.96 -33.33 66.69
CA ILE A 784 -22.35 -32.87 66.74
C ILE A 784 -22.63 -32.26 68.12
N ASN A 785 -23.64 -31.40 68.22
CA ASN A 785 -24.05 -30.77 69.47
C ASN A 785 -25.58 -30.79 69.52
N VAL A 786 -26.14 -31.93 69.93
CA VAL A 786 -27.57 -32.21 69.82
C VAL A 786 -28.12 -32.70 71.15
N PHE A 787 -29.13 -32.01 71.69
CA PHE A 787 -29.81 -32.42 72.92
C PHE A 787 -31.13 -33.12 72.58
N VAL A 788 -31.35 -34.31 73.15
CA VAL A 788 -32.58 -35.09 72.98
C VAL A 788 -33.22 -35.27 74.35
N ASN A 789 -34.39 -34.66 74.58
CA ASN A 789 -35.08 -34.72 75.87
C ASN A 789 -35.58 -36.12 76.19
N SER A 790 -35.92 -36.37 77.46
CA SER A 790 -36.45 -37.67 77.88
C SER A 790 -37.74 -38.02 77.12
N GLY A 791 -37.79 -39.22 76.55
CA GLY A 791 -38.93 -39.70 75.76
C GLY A 791 -39.06 -39.13 74.34
N GLU A 792 -38.21 -38.16 73.96
CA GLU A 792 -38.29 -37.45 72.68
C GLU A 792 -37.81 -38.32 71.50
N ILE A 793 -38.45 -38.11 70.34
CA ILE A 793 -37.96 -38.53 69.03
C ILE A 793 -37.54 -37.26 68.29
N LEU A 794 -36.25 -37.10 68.03
CA LEU A 794 -35.67 -35.92 67.39
C LEU A 794 -35.10 -36.30 66.02
N SER A 795 -35.50 -35.57 64.98
CA SER A 795 -34.83 -35.62 63.67
C SER A 795 -33.77 -34.53 63.58
N TYR A 796 -32.55 -34.94 63.22
CA TYR A 796 -31.39 -34.07 63.07
C TYR A 796 -30.80 -34.23 61.67
N ASP A 797 -30.77 -33.15 60.91
CA ASP A 797 -30.22 -33.12 59.56
C ASP A 797 -28.77 -32.65 59.61
N ASP A 798 -27.84 -33.49 59.17
CA ASP A 798 -26.45 -33.10 58.97
C ASP A 798 -26.14 -32.97 57.47
N VAL A 799 -25.82 -31.74 57.07
CA VAL A 799 -25.49 -31.34 55.69
C VAL A 799 -24.08 -31.74 55.26
N ASN A 800 -23.24 -32.19 56.20
CA ASN A 800 -21.84 -32.58 55.94
C ASN A 800 -21.65 -34.11 55.88
N THR A 801 -22.67 -34.87 56.25
CA THR A 801 -22.63 -36.33 56.22
C THR A 801 -23.16 -36.86 54.89
N VAL A 802 -22.35 -37.71 54.26
CA VAL A 802 -22.72 -38.48 53.06
C VAL A 802 -22.78 -39.96 53.44
N LEU A 803 -23.91 -40.60 53.17
CA LEU A 803 -24.06 -42.03 53.36
C LEU A 803 -23.30 -42.81 52.26
N PRO A 804 -22.52 -43.84 52.61
CA PRO A 804 -21.94 -44.74 51.62
C PRO A 804 -23.03 -45.51 50.87
N ASN A 805 -22.74 -45.93 49.64
CA ASN A 805 -23.58 -46.89 48.93
C ASN A 805 -23.38 -48.30 49.52
N GLY A 806 -24.47 -49.01 49.80
CA GLY A 806 -24.45 -50.36 50.41
C GLY A 806 -24.45 -50.33 51.94
N GLU A 807 -24.04 -51.45 52.56
CA GLU A 807 -24.07 -51.61 54.03
C GLU A 807 -23.18 -50.57 54.73
N TYR A 808 -23.73 -49.95 55.79
CA TYR A 808 -23.00 -49.02 56.64
C TYR A 808 -23.49 -49.05 58.09
N ILE A 809 -22.66 -48.56 58.98
CA ILE A 809 -22.95 -48.36 60.40
C ILE A 809 -22.93 -46.86 60.68
N ALA A 810 -24.03 -46.35 61.20
CA ALA A 810 -24.10 -45.03 61.83
C ALA A 810 -24.03 -45.20 63.35
N LYS A 811 -23.08 -44.52 63.98
CA LYS A 811 -22.85 -44.61 65.44
C LYS A 811 -22.88 -43.22 66.04
N VAL A 812 -23.65 -43.03 67.12
CA VAL A 812 -23.68 -41.77 67.87
C VAL A 812 -23.21 -42.01 69.31
N VAL A 813 -22.45 -41.07 69.84
CA VAL A 813 -21.89 -41.10 71.20
C VAL A 813 -22.40 -39.93 72.00
N THR A 814 -22.87 -40.20 73.22
CA THR A 814 -23.33 -39.19 74.17
C THR A 814 -22.16 -38.58 74.94
N GLN A 815 -22.38 -37.43 75.57
CA GLN A 815 -21.37 -36.77 76.40
C GLN A 815 -20.89 -37.64 77.58
N ARG A 816 -21.75 -38.54 78.10
CA ARG A 816 -21.38 -39.49 79.17
C ARG A 816 -20.79 -40.80 78.64
N GLY A 817 -20.56 -40.92 77.33
CA GLY A 817 -19.89 -42.06 76.70
C GLY A 817 -20.80 -43.22 76.29
N ASN A 818 -22.13 -43.06 76.35
CA ASN A 818 -23.07 -44.07 75.86
C ASN A 818 -23.12 -44.07 74.33
N ILE A 819 -23.39 -45.23 73.74
CA ILE A 819 -23.29 -45.42 72.29
C ILE A 819 -24.59 -46.00 71.73
N ALA A 820 -25.15 -45.35 70.72
CA ALA A 820 -26.18 -45.93 69.86
C ALA A 820 -25.58 -46.29 68.50
N VAL A 821 -26.02 -47.43 67.96
CA VAL A 821 -25.58 -47.95 66.67
C VAL A 821 -26.81 -48.24 65.82
N PHE A 822 -26.77 -47.81 64.56
CA PHE A 822 -27.70 -48.19 63.51
C PHE A 822 -26.91 -48.87 62.41
N THR A 823 -27.38 -50.03 61.98
CA THR A 823 -26.78 -50.77 60.85
C THR A 823 -27.79 -50.75 59.71
N ASN A 824 -27.36 -50.22 58.57
CA ASN A 824 -28.06 -50.35 57.31
C ASN A 824 -27.60 -51.64 56.64
N ALA A 825 -28.54 -52.52 56.33
CA ALA A 825 -28.32 -53.80 55.65
C ALA A 825 -28.62 -53.66 54.15
#